data_AF-A0A354A1Q6-F1
#
_entry.id   AF-A0A354A1Q6-F1
#
_cell.length_a   1.000
_cell.length_b   1.000
_cell.length_c   1.000
_cell.angle_alpha   90.00
_cell.angle_beta   90.00
_cell.angle_gamma   90.00
#
_symmetry.space_group_name_H-M   'P 1'
#
loop_
_entity.id
_entity.type
_entity.pdbx_description
1 polymer ?
#
loop_
_entity_poly.entity_id
_entity_poly.type
_entity_poly.pdbx_seq_one_letter_code
_entity_poly.pdbx_strand_id
1 'polypeptide(L)'
;GVRSQKSDVRSKKRLLNNLARLEGVYVPSVHDSGAQKIKRRIIEDLDNASFPDAPLLPYTSIVHDRAAIEISRGCTKGCRFCQAGMIYRPLRERSLETVLSIAQNSIRNTGYEEVSFTSLSTGDYSSLLPLIRGFNRQCAGSHTSVSLPSLRVGAVSSEVLKEIKSVRKTGFTIAPEAGTRRLRDVINKDFTDEEYDDTLRKLFEEGWNNIKLYFMIGLPTETTADIDGLIDMAVKALTKGRQITGRRVTVNVGISAFVPKVHTPFQWAGQNSPEELRIKQDYIRRAFRKRGINFKGQHVENSVLEAVFARADKNIAALLERAWRLGCRFDGWSELFRFETWEIAAQQTGIDLYGYAIRSFDPEMELPWDFIDTGITKQFLKSEYAKASQERITPDCSNTCHACGLVCRDRTPHTEHNLQNMQPVTQPTPLSTQTKYRVRFSKTGILRYLSHQELMTSLLRAMRRASIPVSYSAGFHPHPKISFGPALAAGIEGLNEYFDIETPVVINSDDFLTKLNSALPEGLKVHNADSVPGNARSLNDSISGYEYEIIIDKSDIKHIHSFMNSRHWPVSREKNTVDIRPMVEKAEVQDSRLLVTLADTERAKVRLFEVLKAMLQKTVEEIQSSGIKRTGLYGYNKVNQICI
;
A
#
# COMPACT_ATOMS: atom_id res chain seq x y z
N GLY A 1 11.70 23.78 -11.27
CA GLY A 1 12.42 22.92 -12.23
C GLY A 1 11.54 22.59 -13.43
N VAL A 2 12.01 22.92 -14.64
CA VAL A 2 11.52 22.55 -16.00
C VAL A 2 10.06 22.88 -16.41
N ARG A 3 9.08 23.04 -15.50
CA ARG A 3 7.67 23.32 -15.87
C ARG A 3 7.25 24.79 -15.96
N SER A 4 8.09 25.75 -15.56
CA SER A 4 7.71 27.18 -15.52
C SER A 4 8.02 27.98 -16.80
N GLN A 5 8.43 27.33 -17.89
CA GLN A 5 8.59 27.99 -19.19
C GLN A 5 7.53 27.48 -20.17
N LYS A 6 6.27 27.93 -19.96
CA LYS A 6 5.21 27.89 -20.97
C LYS A 6 5.33 29.14 -21.85
N SER A 7 6.30 29.13 -22.77
CA SER A 7 6.25 29.91 -24.01
C SER A 7 7.29 29.32 -24.97
N ASP A 8 6.84 29.09 -26.20
CA ASP A 8 7.47 28.30 -27.27
C ASP A 8 7.58 26.79 -27.06
N VAL A 9 6.96 26.08 -27.99
CA VAL A 9 7.30 24.70 -28.37
C VAL A 9 8.78 24.69 -28.78
N ARG A 10 9.68 24.68 -27.80
CA ARG A 10 11.08 24.30 -27.99
C ARG A 10 11.02 22.90 -28.59
N SER A 11 11.36 22.76 -29.87
CA SER A 11 11.13 21.54 -30.64
C SER A 11 11.50 20.29 -29.82
N LYS A 12 10.64 19.27 -29.81
CA LYS A 12 10.89 18.00 -29.09
C LYS A 12 12.34 17.52 -29.29
N LYS A 13 12.86 17.70 -30.52
CA LYS A 13 14.26 17.47 -30.88
C LYS A 13 15.26 18.25 -30.01
N ARG A 14 15.08 19.55 -29.81
CA ARG A 14 15.94 20.37 -28.93
C ARG A 14 15.89 19.88 -27.47
N LEU A 15 14.70 19.54 -26.96
CA LEU A 15 14.57 18.99 -25.61
C LEU A 15 15.33 17.66 -25.48
N LEU A 16 15.10 16.72 -26.41
CA LEU A 16 15.77 15.41 -26.42
C LEU A 16 17.29 15.55 -26.54
N ASN A 17 17.79 16.45 -27.38
CA ASN A 17 19.22 16.74 -27.51
C ASN A 17 19.82 17.31 -26.21
N ASN A 18 19.08 18.17 -25.50
CA ASN A 18 19.55 18.71 -24.23
C ASN A 18 19.54 17.64 -23.12
N LEU A 19 18.49 16.81 -23.07
CA LEU A 19 18.40 15.69 -22.13
C LEU A 19 19.51 14.66 -22.39
N ALA A 20 19.85 14.39 -23.64
CA ALA A 20 20.92 13.47 -24.01
C ALA A 20 22.31 13.90 -23.52
N ARG A 21 22.51 15.18 -23.20
CA ARG A 21 23.77 15.68 -22.61
C ARG A 21 23.87 15.43 -21.10
N LEU A 22 22.77 15.06 -20.45
CA LEU A 22 22.77 14.77 -19.03
C LEU A 22 23.26 13.34 -18.79
N GLU A 23 24.28 13.19 -17.94
CA GLU A 23 24.72 11.87 -17.50
C GLU A 23 23.55 11.06 -16.90
N GLY A 24 23.50 9.76 -17.17
CA GLY A 24 22.43 8.87 -16.71
C GLY A 24 21.11 8.97 -17.49
N VAL A 25 21.02 9.79 -18.53
CA VAL A 25 19.82 9.90 -19.37
C VAL A 25 20.08 9.25 -20.72
N TYR A 26 19.35 8.17 -20.99
CA TYR A 26 19.34 7.53 -22.30
C TYR A 26 18.26 8.15 -23.20
N VAL A 27 18.67 8.53 -24.41
CA VAL A 27 17.79 9.06 -25.46
C VAL A 27 18.05 8.27 -26.74
N PRO A 28 17.17 7.31 -27.11
CA PRO A 28 17.39 6.42 -28.25
C PRO A 28 17.74 7.16 -29.55
N SER A 29 16.97 8.20 -29.90
CA SER A 29 17.15 8.99 -31.13
C SER A 29 18.47 9.77 -31.23
N VAL A 30 19.28 9.80 -30.16
CA VAL A 30 20.57 10.49 -30.10
C VAL A 30 21.72 9.50 -29.86
N HIS A 31 21.50 8.51 -28.99
CA HIS A 31 22.55 7.59 -28.54
C HIS A 31 22.62 6.27 -29.34
N ASP A 32 21.58 5.90 -30.09
CA ASP A 32 21.57 4.68 -30.92
C ASP A 32 22.59 4.73 -32.09
N SER A 33 23.30 5.85 -32.29
CA SER A 33 24.33 6.01 -33.32
C SER A 33 25.66 5.28 -33.03
N GLY A 34 25.71 4.41 -32.01
CA GLY A 34 26.70 3.35 -31.86
C GLY A 34 28.01 3.75 -31.19
N ALA A 35 28.07 3.60 -29.86
CA ALA A 35 29.26 3.33 -29.01
C ALA A 35 29.16 3.95 -27.60
N GLN A 36 28.22 4.86 -27.36
CA GLN A 36 28.21 5.62 -26.11
C GLN A 36 27.62 4.79 -24.95
N LYS A 37 28.44 4.52 -23.94
CA LYS A 37 27.95 3.95 -22.68
C LYS A 37 27.14 4.98 -21.91
N ILE A 38 25.98 4.59 -21.42
CA ILE A 38 25.14 5.42 -20.56
C ILE A 38 25.47 5.09 -19.11
N LYS A 39 26.30 5.96 -18.51
CA LYS A 39 26.69 5.82 -17.12
C LYS A 39 25.57 6.26 -16.19
N ARG A 40 25.18 5.38 -15.29
CA ARG A 40 24.20 5.68 -14.25
C ARG A 40 24.78 6.66 -13.21
N ARG A 41 23.93 7.58 -12.74
CA ARG A 41 24.26 8.50 -11.64
C ARG A 41 23.98 7.90 -10.26
N ILE A 42 24.88 8.16 -9.32
CA ILE A 42 24.78 7.71 -7.93
C ILE A 42 24.67 8.94 -7.04
N ILE A 43 23.64 8.97 -6.19
CA ILE A 43 23.55 9.93 -5.08
C ILE A 43 24.48 9.42 -3.98
N GLU A 44 25.58 10.10 -3.72
CA GLU A 44 26.58 9.62 -2.76
C GLU A 44 26.14 9.77 -1.31
N ASP A 45 25.46 10.88 -1.01
CA ASP A 45 25.02 11.24 0.33
C ASP A 45 23.49 11.24 0.36
N LEU A 46 22.91 10.29 1.10
CA LEU A 46 21.46 10.23 1.25
C LEU A 46 20.96 11.32 2.19
N ASP A 47 21.70 11.70 3.24
CA ASP A 47 21.24 12.67 4.23
C ASP A 47 20.91 14.01 3.60
N ASN A 48 21.78 14.48 2.70
CA ASN A 48 21.57 15.72 1.95
C ASN A 48 20.67 15.58 0.71
N ALA A 49 20.21 14.37 0.38
CA ALA A 49 19.31 14.14 -0.74
C ALA A 49 17.87 14.55 -0.39
N SER A 50 17.24 15.33 -1.27
CA SER A 50 15.85 15.77 -1.11
C SER A 50 14.90 14.58 -0.89
N PHE A 51 14.01 14.71 0.09
CA PHE A 51 13.00 13.71 0.43
C PHE A 51 11.60 14.36 0.46
N PRO A 52 10.57 13.75 -0.16
CA PRO A 52 9.22 14.31 -0.19
C PRO A 52 8.46 14.02 1.11
N ASP A 53 8.76 14.76 2.19
CA ASP A 53 8.10 14.65 3.50
C ASP A 53 6.72 15.36 3.57
N ALA A 54 6.30 16.00 2.47
CA ALA A 54 4.97 16.58 2.28
C ALA A 54 4.36 16.10 0.94
N PRO A 55 4.11 14.80 0.75
CA PRO A 55 3.56 14.26 -0.49
C PRO A 55 2.09 14.67 -0.66
N LEU A 56 1.58 14.53 -1.89
CA LEU A 56 0.14 14.63 -2.16
C LEU A 56 -0.60 13.55 -1.36
N LEU A 57 -1.63 13.96 -0.63
CA LEU A 57 -2.44 13.05 0.18
C LEU A 57 -3.61 12.52 -0.63
N PRO A 58 -3.71 11.19 -0.82
CA PRO A 58 -4.89 10.61 -1.44
C PRO A 58 -6.06 10.67 -0.45
N TYR A 59 -7.27 10.90 -0.96
CA TYR A 59 -8.50 10.74 -0.17
C TYR A 59 -8.90 9.28 -0.01
N THR A 60 -8.39 8.42 -0.88
CA THR A 60 -8.68 6.99 -0.95
C THR A 60 -7.47 6.18 -0.50
N SER A 61 -7.71 4.94 -0.07
CA SER A 61 -6.62 4.04 0.29
C SER A 61 -5.79 3.69 -0.95
N ILE A 62 -4.48 3.91 -0.89
CA ILE A 62 -3.53 3.56 -1.95
C ILE A 62 -2.73 2.31 -1.59
N VAL A 63 -2.01 1.77 -2.58
CA VAL A 63 -1.02 0.72 -2.32
C VAL A 63 0.06 1.29 -1.38
N HIS A 64 0.28 0.61 -0.26
CA HIS A 64 1.17 1.07 0.82
C HIS A 64 0.77 2.45 1.37
N ASP A 65 -0.48 2.59 1.84
CA ASP A 65 -1.03 3.83 2.42
C ASP A 65 -0.45 4.18 3.81
N ARG A 66 0.83 4.58 3.83
CA ARG A 66 1.64 4.90 5.01
C ARG A 66 2.82 5.79 4.62
N ALA A 67 3.45 6.41 5.62
CA ALA A 67 4.68 7.18 5.38
C ALA A 67 5.87 6.23 5.15
N ALA A 68 6.25 6.01 3.89
CA ALA A 68 7.40 5.18 3.52
C ALA A 68 8.68 6.01 3.49
N ILE A 69 9.62 5.71 4.38
CA ILE A 69 10.88 6.45 4.55
C ILE A 69 12.04 5.56 4.13
N GLU A 70 12.85 6.01 3.17
CA GLU A 70 14.05 5.28 2.72
C GLU A 70 15.18 5.51 3.73
N ILE A 71 15.54 4.46 4.48
CA ILE A 71 16.61 4.53 5.50
C ILE A 71 18.00 4.22 4.91
N SER A 72 18.04 3.44 3.83
CA SER A 72 19.28 3.09 3.13
C SER A 72 19.00 2.67 1.69
N ARG A 73 20.01 2.83 0.83
CA ARG A 73 19.96 2.47 -0.60
C ARG A 73 21.18 1.63 -0.98
N GLY A 74 20.92 0.44 -1.49
CA GLY A 74 21.94 -0.57 -1.82
C GLY A 74 21.87 -1.77 -0.88
N CYS A 75 22.63 -2.82 -1.18
CA CYS A 75 22.67 -4.06 -0.40
C CYS A 75 24.03 -4.74 -0.58
N THR A 76 24.59 -5.30 0.50
CA THR A 76 25.89 -5.98 0.48
C THR A 76 25.81 -7.48 0.24
N LYS A 77 24.65 -8.11 0.46
CA LYS A 77 24.47 -9.57 0.42
C LYS A 77 24.68 -10.20 -0.97
N GLY A 78 24.38 -9.46 -2.05
CA GLY A 78 24.73 -9.89 -3.40
C GLY A 78 23.98 -11.11 -3.94
N CYS A 79 22.69 -11.27 -3.61
CA CYS A 79 21.87 -12.34 -4.19
C CYS A 79 21.90 -12.31 -5.73
N ARG A 80 22.15 -13.45 -6.36
CA ARG A 80 22.47 -13.57 -7.80
C ARG A 80 21.29 -13.31 -8.75
N PHE A 81 20.07 -13.36 -8.24
CA PHE A 81 18.84 -13.00 -8.96
C PHE A 81 18.43 -11.54 -8.76
N CYS A 82 18.98 -10.85 -7.76
CA CYS A 82 18.45 -9.57 -7.30
C CYS A 82 19.07 -8.40 -8.07
N GLN A 83 18.35 -7.88 -9.07
CA GLN A 83 18.78 -6.70 -9.83
C GLN A 83 19.03 -5.51 -8.90
N ALA A 84 18.12 -5.23 -7.97
CA ALA A 84 18.25 -4.14 -7.02
C ALA A 84 19.54 -4.25 -6.18
N GLY A 85 19.90 -5.46 -5.75
CA GLY A 85 21.11 -5.75 -4.98
C GLY A 85 22.41 -5.55 -5.77
N MET A 86 22.35 -5.58 -7.11
CA MET A 86 23.48 -5.29 -7.97
C MET A 86 23.52 -3.82 -8.36
N ILE A 87 22.44 -3.32 -8.96
CA ILE A 87 22.42 -1.96 -9.48
C ILE A 87 22.51 -0.98 -8.32
N TYR A 88 21.76 -1.04 -7.22
CA TYR A 88 21.79 0.01 -6.20
C TYR A 88 23.08 0.10 -5.36
N ARG A 89 24.09 -0.73 -5.62
CA ARG A 89 25.41 -0.57 -4.99
C ARG A 89 26.05 0.80 -5.36
N PRO A 90 26.90 1.36 -4.47
CA PRO A 90 27.20 0.88 -3.12
C PRO A 90 26.07 1.13 -2.11
N LEU A 91 26.10 0.42 -0.97
CA LEU A 91 25.22 0.70 0.17
C LEU A 91 25.52 2.09 0.72
N ARG A 92 24.48 2.90 0.90
CA ARG A 92 24.50 4.19 1.59
C ARG A 92 23.36 4.20 2.59
N GLU A 93 23.61 4.71 3.78
CA GLU A 93 22.63 4.82 4.85
C GLU A 93 22.36 6.30 5.12
N ARG A 94 21.17 6.61 5.63
CA ARG A 94 20.90 7.90 6.27
C ARG A 94 21.33 7.85 7.73
N SER A 95 21.63 9.01 8.31
CA SER A 95 21.83 9.12 9.76
C SER A 95 20.52 8.92 10.52
N LEU A 96 20.64 8.54 11.80
CA LEU A 96 19.51 8.39 12.71
C LEU A 96 18.69 9.69 12.80
N GLU A 97 19.36 10.82 12.95
CA GLU A 97 18.77 12.15 13.11
C GLU A 97 17.95 12.54 11.88
N THR A 98 18.51 12.32 10.68
CA THR A 98 17.82 12.60 9.42
C THR A 98 16.56 11.75 9.29
N VAL A 99 16.64 10.44 9.58
CA VAL A 99 15.47 9.56 9.48
C VAL A 99 14.37 9.96 10.46
N LEU A 100 14.72 10.28 11.71
CA LEU A 100 13.75 10.73 12.72
C LEU A 100 13.11 12.08 12.35
N SER A 101 13.89 13.01 11.81
CA SER A 101 13.40 14.30 11.31
C SER A 101 12.43 14.12 10.15
N ILE A 102 12.79 13.31 9.15
CA ILE A 102 11.92 12.97 8.02
C ILE A 102 10.63 12.32 8.53
N ALA A 103 10.71 11.40 9.49
CA ALA A 103 9.55 10.76 10.07
C ALA A 103 8.62 11.76 10.77
N GLN A 104 9.18 12.69 11.54
CA GLN A 104 8.42 13.76 12.20
C GLN A 104 7.66 14.60 11.19
N ASN A 105 8.37 15.11 10.18
CA ASN A 105 7.79 15.97 9.16
C ASN A 105 6.74 15.22 8.36
N SER A 106 7.02 13.98 7.97
CA SER A 106 6.09 13.13 7.23
C SER A 106 4.80 12.92 8.02
N ILE A 107 4.85 12.55 9.29
CA ILE A 107 3.65 12.37 10.13
C ILE A 107 2.88 13.69 10.26
N ARG A 108 3.58 14.79 10.57
CA ARG A 108 2.96 16.12 10.72
C ARG A 108 2.26 16.58 9.45
N ASN A 109 2.89 16.39 8.29
CA ASN A 109 2.39 16.89 7.02
C ASN A 109 1.28 16.00 6.45
N THR A 110 1.27 14.70 6.77
CA THR A 110 0.37 13.72 6.15
C THR A 110 -0.77 13.24 7.05
N GLY A 111 -0.57 13.24 8.37
CA GLY A 111 -1.49 12.63 9.33
C GLY A 111 -1.45 11.10 9.33
N TYR A 112 -0.46 10.46 8.70
CA TYR A 112 -0.33 9.00 8.72
C TYR A 112 -0.22 8.43 10.15
N GLU A 113 -0.79 7.25 10.34
CA GLU A 113 -0.73 6.46 11.59
C GLU A 113 0.27 5.30 11.54
N GLU A 114 0.95 5.13 10.40
CA GLU A 114 1.97 4.11 10.18
C GLU A 114 3.16 4.73 9.45
N VAL A 115 4.36 4.46 9.94
CA VAL A 115 5.63 4.75 9.27
C VAL A 115 6.28 3.43 8.88
N SER A 116 6.70 3.33 7.62
CA SER A 116 7.45 2.20 7.12
C SER A 116 8.89 2.58 6.83
N PHE A 117 9.83 1.95 7.52
CA PHE A 117 11.26 2.11 7.24
C PHE A 117 11.66 1.15 6.12
N THR A 118 11.95 1.72 4.95
CA THR A 118 12.15 0.99 3.71
C THR A 118 13.61 0.98 3.29
N SER A 119 14.08 -0.18 2.85
CA SER A 119 15.38 -0.39 2.20
C SER A 119 15.36 -1.75 1.50
N LEU A 120 16.48 -2.15 0.88
CA LEU A 120 16.62 -3.51 0.34
C LEU A 120 16.81 -4.58 1.43
N SER A 121 17.28 -4.19 2.62
CA SER A 121 17.39 -5.07 3.78
C SER A 121 17.34 -4.27 5.07
N THR A 122 16.11 -4.01 5.55
CA THR A 122 15.89 -3.11 6.71
C THR A 122 16.49 -3.67 8.00
N GLY A 123 16.56 -5.01 8.13
CA GLY A 123 17.20 -5.67 9.27
C GLY A 123 18.72 -5.44 9.34
N ASP A 124 19.38 -5.18 8.21
CA ASP A 124 20.83 -4.94 8.13
C ASP A 124 21.19 -3.44 8.31
N TYR A 125 20.22 -2.55 8.56
CA TYR A 125 20.50 -1.13 8.80
C TYR A 125 21.26 -0.95 10.12
N SER A 126 22.42 -0.29 10.06
CA SER A 126 23.37 -0.22 11.18
C SER A 126 22.77 0.32 12.48
N SER A 127 21.81 1.23 12.38
CA SER A 127 21.16 1.92 13.51
C SER A 127 19.70 1.50 13.71
N LEU A 128 19.29 0.28 13.32
CA LEU A 128 17.88 -0.14 13.36
C LEU A 128 17.25 -0.08 14.76
N LEU A 129 17.91 -0.67 15.76
CA LEU A 129 17.38 -0.65 17.13
C LEU A 129 17.33 0.78 17.71
N PRO A 130 18.40 1.60 17.62
CA PRO A 130 18.34 3.02 17.96
C PRO A 130 17.22 3.78 17.25
N LEU A 131 17.02 3.53 15.96
CA LEU A 131 15.98 4.18 15.16
C LEU A 131 14.59 3.87 15.67
N ILE A 132 14.27 2.60 15.93
CA ILE A 132 12.94 2.22 16.41
C ILE A 132 12.70 2.78 17.81
N ARG A 133 13.70 2.74 18.71
CA ARG A 133 13.60 3.34 20.05
C ARG A 133 13.38 4.85 19.98
N GLY A 134 14.19 5.55 19.18
CA GLY A 134 14.07 7.00 18.97
C GLY A 134 12.70 7.37 18.41
N PHE A 135 12.22 6.63 17.42
CA PHE A 135 10.91 6.82 16.81
C PHE A 135 9.77 6.59 17.82
N ASN A 136 9.78 5.46 18.52
CA ASN A 136 8.75 5.13 19.52
C ASN A 136 8.65 6.21 20.61
N ARG A 137 9.80 6.76 21.03
CA ARG A 137 9.85 7.88 21.99
C ARG A 137 9.27 9.17 21.42
N GLN A 138 9.65 9.53 20.20
CA GLN A 138 9.13 10.71 19.51
C GLN A 138 7.62 10.63 19.27
N CYS A 139 7.11 9.42 19.04
CA CYS A 139 5.71 9.15 18.76
C CYS A 139 4.92 8.68 20.00
N ALA A 140 5.47 8.78 21.21
CA ALA A 140 4.81 8.37 22.44
C ALA A 140 3.42 9.04 22.57
N GLY A 141 2.38 8.25 22.83
CA GLY A 141 0.99 8.74 22.92
C GLY A 141 0.30 9.06 21.59
N SER A 142 1.02 9.14 20.47
CA SER A 142 0.43 9.43 19.15
C SER A 142 -0.21 8.22 18.46
N HIS A 143 -0.09 7.02 19.04
CA HIS A 143 -0.55 5.75 18.47
C HIS A 143 -0.01 5.47 17.05
N THR A 144 1.14 6.03 16.69
CA THR A 144 1.78 5.84 15.37
C THR A 144 2.65 4.59 15.38
N SER A 145 2.34 3.61 14.52
CA SER A 145 3.07 2.34 14.46
C SER A 145 4.24 2.33 13.48
N VAL A 146 5.27 1.54 13.80
CA VAL A 146 6.37 1.21 12.87
C VAL A 146 6.06 -0.08 12.13
N SER A 147 6.38 -0.10 10.84
CA SER A 147 6.24 -1.25 9.95
C SER A 147 7.53 -1.52 9.21
N LEU A 148 8.09 -2.71 9.39
CA LEU A 148 9.30 -3.15 8.69
C LEU A 148 8.91 -4.12 7.56
N PRO A 149 9.00 -3.70 6.28
CA PRO A 149 8.67 -4.58 5.17
C PRO A 149 9.75 -5.66 5.02
N SER A 150 9.30 -6.89 4.74
CA SER A 150 10.06 -8.07 4.29
C SER A 150 11.49 -8.19 4.83
N LEU A 151 11.65 -8.97 5.91
CA LEU A 151 12.94 -9.10 6.61
C LEU A 151 13.67 -10.38 6.20
N ARG A 152 15.00 -10.27 6.08
CA ARG A 152 15.90 -11.41 5.88
C ARG A 152 15.92 -12.27 7.15
N VAL A 153 16.05 -13.58 6.98
CA VAL A 153 16.34 -14.50 8.10
C VAL A 153 17.59 -14.03 8.85
N GLY A 154 17.53 -14.04 10.19
CA GLY A 154 18.64 -13.64 11.06
C GLY A 154 18.85 -12.14 11.23
N ALA A 155 18.17 -11.27 10.47
CA ALA A 155 18.44 -9.83 10.47
C ALA A 155 17.75 -9.03 11.59
N VAL A 156 17.08 -9.70 12.55
CA VAL A 156 16.29 -9.01 13.59
C VAL A 156 16.51 -9.65 14.95
N SER A 157 16.84 -8.82 15.94
CA SER A 157 17.01 -9.25 17.33
C SER A 157 15.69 -9.28 18.10
N SER A 158 15.64 -10.01 19.22
CA SER A 158 14.47 -10.02 20.11
C SER A 158 14.15 -8.62 20.66
N GLU A 159 15.15 -7.75 20.82
CA GLU A 159 14.92 -6.36 21.24
C GLU A 159 14.15 -5.56 20.20
N VAL A 160 14.51 -5.67 18.92
CA VAL A 160 13.76 -5.02 17.82
C VAL A 160 12.31 -5.51 17.80
N LEU A 161 12.10 -6.82 17.98
CA LEU A 161 10.75 -7.38 18.06
C LEU A 161 9.95 -6.80 19.24
N LYS A 162 10.55 -6.69 20.43
CA LYS A 162 9.89 -6.09 21.60
C LYS A 162 9.47 -4.64 21.35
N GLU A 163 10.33 -3.86 20.71
CA GLU A 163 10.04 -2.46 20.38
C GLU A 163 8.88 -2.32 19.39
N ILE A 164 8.83 -3.15 18.33
CA ILE A 164 7.72 -3.13 17.36
C ILE A 164 6.39 -3.53 18.03
N LYS A 165 6.43 -4.54 18.90
CA LYS A 165 5.27 -5.05 19.64
C LYS A 165 4.63 -4.01 20.57
N SER A 166 5.39 -3.03 21.06
CA SER A 166 4.92 -2.01 22.00
C SER A 166 3.80 -1.11 21.45
N VAL A 167 3.69 -0.99 20.12
CA VAL A 167 2.67 -0.15 19.46
C VAL A 167 1.58 -0.99 18.80
N ARG A 168 1.94 -1.90 17.87
CA ARG A 168 0.97 -2.73 17.15
C ARG A 168 1.60 -4.01 16.61
N LYS A 169 0.93 -5.15 16.81
CA LYS A 169 1.30 -6.42 16.18
C LYS A 169 0.77 -6.51 14.75
N THR A 170 1.65 -6.48 13.75
CA THR A 170 1.33 -6.84 12.36
C THR A 170 1.80 -8.25 12.04
N GLY A 171 1.34 -8.85 10.94
CA GLY A 171 1.91 -10.11 10.44
C GLY A 171 3.39 -9.92 10.08
N PHE A 172 4.22 -10.92 10.39
CA PHE A 172 5.67 -10.85 10.12
C PHE A 172 6.01 -11.57 8.81
N THR A 173 6.88 -10.99 7.99
CA THR A 173 7.23 -11.53 6.67
C THR A 173 8.72 -11.87 6.64
N ILE A 174 9.01 -13.13 6.31
CA ILE A 174 10.36 -13.66 6.12
C ILE A 174 10.50 -14.05 4.64
N ALA A 175 11.64 -13.75 4.04
CA ALA A 175 11.98 -14.23 2.70
C ALA A 175 13.16 -15.22 2.78
N PRO A 176 12.88 -16.54 2.76
CA PRO A 176 13.89 -17.58 2.56
C PRO A 176 14.34 -17.76 1.11
N GLU A 177 13.46 -17.44 0.15
CA GLU A 177 13.59 -17.58 -1.31
C GLU A 177 13.80 -19.00 -1.84
N ALA A 178 14.60 -19.84 -1.16
CA ALA A 178 14.86 -21.24 -1.52
C ALA A 178 14.82 -22.18 -0.30
N GLY A 179 14.37 -23.41 -0.52
CA GLY A 179 14.09 -24.40 0.51
C GLY A 179 15.31 -25.12 1.08
N THR A 180 16.30 -25.41 0.25
CA THR A 180 17.50 -26.18 0.62
C THR A 180 18.71 -25.27 0.77
N ARG A 181 19.69 -25.71 1.57
CA ARG A 181 20.98 -25.02 1.68
C ARG A 181 21.67 -24.89 0.33
N ARG A 182 21.68 -25.98 -0.45
CA ARG A 182 22.23 -26.05 -1.80
C ARG A 182 21.70 -24.93 -2.71
N LEU A 183 20.38 -24.82 -2.88
CA LEU A 183 19.79 -23.82 -3.75
C LEU A 183 19.97 -22.39 -3.18
N ARG A 184 20.00 -22.23 -1.85
CA ARG A 184 20.37 -20.95 -1.21
C ARG A 184 21.81 -20.54 -1.55
N ASP A 185 22.76 -21.47 -1.54
CA ASP A 185 24.15 -21.19 -1.91
C ASP A 185 24.28 -20.83 -3.40
N VAL A 186 23.51 -21.51 -4.28
CA VAL A 186 23.41 -21.17 -5.72
C VAL A 186 22.94 -19.74 -5.93
N ILE A 187 21.90 -19.29 -5.21
CA ILE A 187 21.38 -17.91 -5.36
C ILE A 187 22.13 -16.87 -4.51
N ASN A 188 23.15 -17.29 -3.77
CA ASN A 188 23.92 -16.50 -2.81
C ASN A 188 23.07 -15.88 -1.68
N LYS A 189 22.21 -16.71 -1.06
CA LYS A 189 21.39 -16.36 0.09
C LYS A 189 22.01 -16.95 1.36
N ASP A 190 22.78 -16.13 2.05
CA ASP A 190 23.64 -16.56 3.15
C ASP A 190 22.89 -16.67 4.48
N PHE A 191 22.13 -17.74 4.74
CA PHE A 191 21.66 -18.07 6.09
C PHE A 191 21.59 -19.59 6.33
N THR A 192 21.77 -20.01 7.58
CA THR A 192 21.75 -21.42 8.00
C THR A 192 20.37 -21.89 8.48
N ASP A 193 20.17 -23.20 8.54
CA ASP A 193 18.90 -23.76 9.04
C ASP A 193 18.72 -23.49 10.55
N GLU A 194 19.82 -23.32 11.29
CA GLU A 194 19.87 -22.91 12.69
C GLU A 194 19.43 -21.44 12.84
N GLU A 195 19.92 -20.54 11.98
CA GLU A 195 19.48 -19.13 11.98
C GLU A 195 17.99 -18.99 11.65
N TYR A 196 17.49 -19.82 10.72
CA TYR A 196 16.06 -19.89 10.42
C TYR A 196 15.26 -20.38 11.63
N ASP A 197 15.73 -21.45 12.28
CA ASP A 197 15.12 -22.02 13.46
C ASP A 197 15.08 -21.03 14.64
N ASP A 198 16.17 -20.32 14.86
CA ASP A 198 16.32 -19.25 15.85
C ASP A 198 15.40 -18.06 15.56
N THR A 199 15.32 -17.62 14.32
CA THR A 199 14.42 -16.54 13.88
C THR A 199 12.96 -16.90 14.18
N LEU A 200 12.53 -18.12 13.82
CA LEU A 200 11.18 -18.60 14.13
C LEU A 200 10.91 -18.63 15.64
N ARG A 201 11.88 -19.13 16.42
CA ARG A 201 11.76 -19.19 17.89
C ARG A 201 11.50 -17.81 18.47
N LYS A 202 12.35 -16.83 18.15
CA LYS A 202 12.24 -15.44 18.62
C LYS A 202 10.89 -14.81 18.27
N LEU A 203 10.40 -15.02 17.04
CA LEU A 203 9.11 -14.48 16.60
C LEU A 203 7.94 -15.06 17.39
N PHE A 204 7.91 -16.39 17.56
CA PHE A 204 6.80 -17.06 18.26
C PHE A 204 6.83 -16.80 19.76
N GLU A 205 8.01 -16.75 20.40
CA GLU A 205 8.17 -16.39 21.82
C GLU A 205 7.66 -14.96 22.10
N GLU A 206 7.86 -14.03 21.17
CA GLU A 206 7.30 -12.68 21.29
C GLU A 206 5.81 -12.59 20.93
N GLY A 207 5.22 -13.69 20.47
CA GLY A 207 3.79 -13.86 20.26
C GLY A 207 3.29 -13.41 18.90
N TRP A 208 4.09 -13.58 17.84
CA TRP A 208 3.63 -13.50 16.44
C TRP A 208 3.02 -14.82 16.00
N ASN A 209 1.70 -14.86 15.81
CA ASN A 209 0.99 -16.08 15.40
C ASN A 209 0.68 -16.14 13.89
N ASN A 210 1.05 -15.11 13.13
CA ASN A 210 0.81 -15.00 11.70
C ASN A 210 2.11 -14.66 10.97
N ILE A 211 2.65 -15.64 10.25
CA ILE A 211 3.90 -15.52 9.50
C ILE A 211 3.61 -15.63 8.00
N LYS A 212 4.30 -14.82 7.20
CA LYS A 212 4.36 -14.90 5.75
C LYS A 212 5.76 -15.34 5.32
N LEU A 213 5.85 -16.34 4.46
CA LEU A 213 7.09 -16.85 3.87
C LEU A 213 7.07 -16.60 2.37
N TYR A 214 8.15 -16.05 1.81
CA TYR A 214 8.29 -15.86 0.36
C TYR A 214 9.36 -16.77 -0.23
N PHE A 215 8.96 -17.52 -1.27
CA PHE A 215 9.85 -18.38 -2.03
C PHE A 215 9.75 -18.12 -3.53
N MET A 216 10.79 -18.56 -4.23
CA MET A 216 10.89 -18.56 -5.68
C MET A 216 10.90 -19.99 -6.20
N ILE A 217 10.36 -20.21 -7.40
CA ILE A 217 10.47 -21.47 -8.15
C ILE A 217 11.03 -21.21 -9.55
N GLY A 218 11.66 -22.22 -10.14
CA GLY A 218 12.31 -22.12 -11.44
C GLY A 218 13.66 -21.41 -11.39
N LEU A 219 14.33 -21.42 -10.23
CA LEU A 219 15.68 -20.89 -10.09
C LEU A 219 16.69 -21.73 -10.91
N PRO A 220 17.82 -21.16 -11.35
CA PRO A 220 18.88 -21.92 -12.01
C PRO A 220 19.34 -23.11 -11.15
N THR A 221 19.49 -24.28 -11.77
CA THR A 221 19.86 -25.57 -11.12
C THR A 221 18.84 -26.14 -10.13
N GLU A 222 17.62 -25.58 -10.02
CA GLU A 222 16.58 -26.09 -9.12
C GLU A 222 16.17 -27.53 -9.44
N THR A 223 16.07 -28.35 -8.40
CA THR A 223 15.68 -29.76 -8.45
C THR A 223 14.39 -29.98 -7.67
N THR A 224 13.75 -31.15 -7.86
CA THR A 224 12.56 -31.54 -7.07
C THR A 224 12.84 -31.56 -5.57
N ALA A 225 14.05 -31.97 -5.15
CA ALA A 225 14.44 -31.97 -3.73
C ALA A 225 14.44 -30.55 -3.14
N ASP A 226 14.72 -29.52 -3.94
CA ASP A 226 14.66 -28.13 -3.48
C ASP A 226 13.23 -27.63 -3.27
N ILE A 227 12.29 -28.12 -4.10
CA ILE A 227 10.86 -27.88 -3.94
C ILE A 227 10.34 -28.57 -2.68
N ASP A 228 10.78 -29.80 -2.41
CA ASP A 228 10.43 -30.51 -1.18
C ASP A 228 11.01 -29.79 0.05
N GLY A 229 12.26 -29.33 0.00
CA GLY A 229 12.87 -28.54 1.07
C GLY A 229 12.11 -27.25 1.39
N LEU A 230 11.52 -26.60 0.37
CA LEU A 230 10.67 -25.42 0.57
C LEU A 230 9.42 -25.79 1.36
N ILE A 231 8.78 -26.90 1.01
CA ILE A 231 7.60 -27.41 1.70
C ILE A 231 7.96 -27.70 3.16
N ASP A 232 9.10 -28.35 3.40
CA ASP A 232 9.58 -28.70 4.73
C ASP A 232 9.87 -27.46 5.59
N MET A 233 10.47 -26.41 5.04
CA MET A 233 10.68 -25.15 5.76
C MET A 233 9.36 -24.51 6.22
N ALA A 234 8.32 -24.55 5.39
CA ALA A 234 7.00 -24.01 5.74
C ALA A 234 6.30 -24.87 6.81
N VAL A 235 6.43 -26.20 6.71
CA VAL A 235 5.91 -27.13 7.73
C VAL A 235 6.64 -26.96 9.06
N LYS A 236 7.96 -26.77 9.05
CA LYS A 236 8.76 -26.48 10.25
C LYS A 236 8.25 -25.22 10.96
N ALA A 237 7.98 -24.15 10.22
CA ALA A 237 7.41 -22.93 10.79
C ALA A 237 6.05 -23.16 11.46
N LEU A 238 5.16 -23.93 10.83
CA LEU A 238 3.85 -24.26 11.39
C LEU A 238 3.96 -25.12 12.66
N THR A 239 4.77 -26.19 12.62
CA THR A 239 4.96 -27.11 13.74
C THR A 239 5.59 -26.39 14.94
N LYS A 240 6.66 -25.64 14.71
CA LYS A 240 7.36 -24.89 15.75
C LYS A 240 6.47 -23.81 16.37
N GLY A 241 5.71 -23.10 15.53
CA GLY A 241 4.75 -22.10 16.02
C GLY A 241 3.69 -22.71 16.94
N ARG A 242 3.15 -23.88 16.60
CA ARG A 242 2.19 -24.60 17.46
C ARG A 242 2.82 -25.04 18.78
N GLN A 243 4.04 -25.57 18.74
CA GLN A 243 4.78 -26.01 19.92
C GLN A 243 5.06 -24.87 20.90
N ILE A 244 5.52 -23.71 20.41
CA ILE A 244 5.89 -22.57 21.26
C ILE A 244 4.66 -21.83 21.78
N THR A 245 3.68 -21.57 20.92
CA THR A 245 2.56 -20.68 21.28
C THR A 245 1.41 -21.40 21.99
N GLY A 246 1.30 -22.73 21.85
CA GLY A 246 0.14 -23.51 22.30
C GLY A 246 -1.19 -23.09 21.66
N ARG A 247 -1.15 -22.25 20.61
CA ARG A 247 -2.31 -21.63 19.97
C ARG A 247 -2.32 -21.90 18.47
N ARG A 248 -3.42 -21.52 17.82
CA ARG A 248 -3.52 -21.57 16.36
C ARG A 248 -2.52 -20.59 15.74
N VAL A 249 -1.61 -21.13 14.92
CA VAL A 249 -0.68 -20.36 14.09
C VAL A 249 -1.12 -20.42 12.64
N THR A 250 -0.96 -19.29 11.94
CA THR A 250 -1.22 -19.16 10.51
C THR A 250 0.09 -18.94 9.77
N VAL A 251 0.38 -19.80 8.79
CA VAL A 251 1.52 -19.66 7.88
C VAL A 251 0.98 -19.42 6.48
N ASN A 252 1.39 -18.32 5.87
CA ASN A 252 1.05 -17.98 4.49
C ASN A 252 2.31 -18.05 3.65
N VAL A 253 2.27 -18.79 2.55
CA VAL A 253 3.40 -18.98 1.66
C VAL A 253 3.08 -18.32 0.32
N GLY A 254 3.89 -17.33 -0.04
CA GLY A 254 3.87 -16.70 -1.36
C GLY A 254 4.92 -17.34 -2.27
N ILE A 255 4.49 -17.79 -3.45
CA ILE A 255 5.36 -18.38 -4.47
C ILE A 255 5.40 -17.48 -5.70
N SER A 256 6.60 -17.08 -6.11
CA SER A 256 6.87 -16.33 -7.34
C SER A 256 7.71 -17.17 -8.29
N ALA A 257 7.55 -16.97 -9.59
CA ALA A 257 8.47 -17.57 -10.56
C ALA A 257 9.77 -16.77 -10.58
N PHE A 258 10.90 -17.44 -10.81
CA PHE A 258 12.14 -16.77 -11.14
C PHE A 258 11.96 -16.03 -12.46
N VAL A 259 12.19 -14.72 -12.42
CA VAL A 259 12.21 -13.86 -13.61
C VAL A 259 13.64 -13.37 -13.78
N PRO A 260 14.37 -13.82 -14.82
CA PRO A 260 15.72 -13.34 -15.08
C PRO A 260 15.70 -11.83 -15.33
N LYS A 261 16.63 -11.10 -14.71
CA LYS A 261 16.73 -9.63 -14.84
C LYS A 261 18.09 -9.23 -15.43
N VAL A 262 18.09 -8.21 -16.29
CA VAL A 262 19.33 -7.58 -16.77
C VAL A 262 20.21 -7.11 -15.60
N HIS A 263 21.53 -7.08 -15.81
CA HIS A 263 22.51 -6.62 -14.80
C HIS A 263 22.53 -7.45 -13.51
N THR A 264 22.21 -8.74 -13.62
CA THR A 264 22.35 -9.72 -12.54
C THR A 264 23.27 -10.85 -12.98
N PRO A 265 23.91 -11.57 -12.05
CA PRO A 265 24.61 -12.81 -12.39
C PRO A 265 23.73 -13.82 -13.12
N PHE A 266 22.41 -13.83 -12.94
CA PHE A 266 21.49 -14.70 -13.69
C PHE A 266 20.87 -14.07 -14.95
N GLN A 267 21.42 -12.96 -15.47
CA GLN A 267 20.90 -12.35 -16.71
C GLN A 267 20.97 -13.29 -17.93
N TRP A 268 21.88 -14.26 -17.91
CA TRP A 268 22.08 -15.26 -18.96
C TRP A 268 21.14 -16.46 -18.87
N ALA A 269 20.49 -16.68 -17.72
CA ALA A 269 19.55 -17.79 -17.55
C ALA A 269 18.19 -17.47 -18.17
N GLY A 270 17.53 -18.50 -18.72
CA GLY A 270 16.13 -18.44 -19.13
C GLY A 270 15.16 -18.66 -17.97
N GLN A 271 13.91 -18.22 -18.15
CA GLN A 271 12.81 -18.65 -17.29
C GLN A 271 12.44 -20.11 -17.62
N ASN A 272 11.97 -20.88 -16.64
CA ASN A 272 11.30 -22.16 -16.91
C ASN A 272 10.06 -21.97 -17.79
N SER A 273 9.64 -23.04 -18.47
CA SER A 273 8.45 -22.93 -19.32
C SER A 273 7.19 -22.68 -18.45
N PRO A 274 6.14 -22.05 -19.02
CA PRO A 274 4.87 -21.88 -18.31
C PRO A 274 4.30 -23.20 -17.77
N GLU A 275 4.44 -24.29 -18.53
CA GLU A 275 3.99 -25.63 -18.16
C GLU A 275 4.74 -26.14 -16.92
N GLU A 276 6.08 -26.03 -16.92
CA GLU A 276 6.90 -26.42 -15.78
C GLU A 276 6.55 -25.61 -14.52
N LEU A 277 6.35 -24.31 -14.65
CA LEU A 277 5.95 -23.44 -13.55
C LEU A 277 4.58 -23.82 -12.98
N ARG A 278 3.59 -24.13 -13.84
CA ARG A 278 2.27 -24.60 -13.41
C ARG A 278 2.36 -25.94 -12.66
N ILE A 279 3.13 -26.90 -13.18
CA ILE A 279 3.36 -28.20 -12.54
C ILE A 279 3.95 -28.03 -11.14
N LYS A 280 4.98 -27.18 -11.00
CA LYS A 280 5.62 -26.88 -9.71
C LYS A 280 4.65 -26.21 -8.74
N GLN A 281 3.90 -25.19 -9.18
CA GLN A 281 2.90 -24.52 -8.34
C GLN A 281 1.80 -25.48 -7.86
N ASP A 282 1.31 -26.36 -8.74
CA ASP A 282 0.27 -27.34 -8.42
C ASP A 282 0.75 -28.38 -7.42
N TYR A 283 2.00 -28.85 -7.57
CA TYR A 283 2.64 -29.73 -6.61
C TYR A 283 2.69 -29.10 -5.21
N ILE A 284 3.21 -27.87 -5.10
CA ILE A 284 3.30 -27.13 -3.83
C ILE A 284 1.90 -26.86 -3.25
N ARG A 285 0.94 -26.43 -4.06
CA ARG A 285 -0.43 -26.13 -3.61
C ARG A 285 -1.10 -27.36 -3.01
N ARG A 286 -0.95 -28.53 -3.65
CA ARG A 286 -1.48 -29.81 -3.12
C ARG A 286 -0.80 -30.20 -1.81
N ALA A 287 0.51 -29.99 -1.70
CA ALA A 287 1.28 -30.26 -0.50
C ALA A 287 0.85 -29.38 0.69
N PHE A 288 0.55 -28.10 0.47
CA PHE A 288 0.10 -27.17 1.51
C PHE A 288 -1.36 -27.36 1.92
N ARG A 289 -2.25 -27.65 0.97
CA ARG A 289 -3.68 -27.90 1.27
C ARG A 289 -3.86 -29.00 2.31
N LYS A 290 -3.09 -30.08 2.22
CA LYS A 290 -3.11 -31.21 3.18
C LYS A 290 -2.67 -30.82 4.59
N ARG A 291 -1.97 -29.69 4.76
CA ARG A 291 -1.27 -29.32 6.00
C ARG A 291 -1.83 -28.04 6.64
N GLY A 292 -2.85 -27.42 6.04
CA GLY A 292 -3.46 -26.18 6.54
C GLY A 292 -2.56 -24.94 6.41
N ILE A 293 -1.66 -24.94 5.42
CA ILE A 293 -0.81 -23.80 5.07
C ILE A 293 -1.47 -23.03 3.93
N ASN A 294 -1.53 -21.71 4.04
CA ASN A 294 -2.14 -20.88 3.00
C ASN A 294 -1.16 -20.70 1.83
N PHE A 295 -1.59 -21.04 0.61
CA PHE A 295 -0.81 -20.87 -0.61
C PHE A 295 -1.26 -19.62 -1.37
N LYS A 296 -0.30 -18.80 -1.83
CA LYS A 296 -0.55 -17.72 -2.79
C LYS A 296 0.52 -17.76 -3.90
N GLY A 297 0.15 -18.31 -5.06
CA GLY A 297 1.01 -18.32 -6.25
C GLY A 297 0.78 -17.11 -7.14
N GLN A 298 1.84 -16.63 -7.79
CA GLN A 298 1.75 -15.67 -8.90
C GLN A 298 1.11 -16.34 -10.13
N HIS A 299 0.29 -15.62 -10.89
CA HIS A 299 -0.17 -16.08 -12.20
C HIS A 299 1.01 -16.27 -13.15
N VAL A 300 1.08 -17.43 -13.82
CA VAL A 300 2.25 -17.80 -14.64
C VAL A 300 2.37 -16.87 -15.85
N GLU A 301 1.26 -16.48 -16.43
CA GLU A 301 1.14 -15.56 -17.55
C GLU A 301 1.74 -14.18 -17.23
N ASN A 302 1.52 -13.68 -16.00
CA ASN A 302 2.19 -12.47 -15.52
C ASN A 302 3.70 -12.64 -15.50
N SER A 303 4.20 -13.80 -15.03
CA SER A 303 5.63 -14.06 -14.97
C SER A 303 6.28 -14.18 -16.35
N VAL A 304 5.55 -14.62 -17.38
CA VAL A 304 6.00 -14.64 -18.78
C VAL A 304 6.21 -13.21 -19.26
N LEU A 305 5.19 -12.35 -19.12
CA LEU A 305 5.30 -10.94 -19.52
C LEU A 305 6.42 -10.23 -18.76
N GLU A 306 6.55 -10.49 -17.45
CA GLU A 306 7.66 -9.96 -16.67
C GLU A 306 9.03 -10.41 -17.20
N ALA A 307 9.19 -11.67 -17.62
CA ALA A 307 10.44 -12.17 -18.20
C ALA A 307 10.75 -11.56 -19.57
N VAL A 308 9.73 -11.36 -20.40
CA VAL A 308 9.86 -10.65 -21.68
C VAL A 308 10.38 -9.23 -21.46
N PHE A 309 9.73 -8.44 -20.60
CA PHE A 309 10.11 -7.03 -20.39
C PHE A 309 11.39 -6.87 -19.57
N ALA A 310 11.67 -7.79 -18.66
CA ALA A 310 12.85 -7.72 -17.81
C ALA A 310 14.19 -7.91 -18.52
N ARG A 311 14.19 -8.48 -19.73
CA ARG A 311 15.36 -8.70 -20.60
C ARG A 311 15.04 -8.31 -22.06
N ALA A 312 14.18 -7.31 -22.21
CA ALA A 312 13.78 -6.80 -23.51
C ALA A 312 14.91 -5.99 -24.17
N ASP A 313 14.94 -6.01 -25.50
CA ASP A 313 15.67 -5.06 -26.32
C ASP A 313 14.71 -3.98 -26.86
N LYS A 314 15.19 -3.14 -27.78
CA LYS A 314 14.39 -2.08 -28.40
C LYS A 314 13.21 -2.59 -29.23
N ASN A 315 13.24 -3.85 -29.70
CA ASN A 315 12.20 -4.39 -30.59
C ASN A 315 10.88 -4.64 -29.84
N ILE A 316 10.95 -4.89 -28.54
CA ILE A 316 9.77 -5.13 -27.68
C ILE A 316 8.86 -3.89 -27.53
N ALA A 317 9.35 -2.68 -27.87
CA ALA A 317 8.54 -1.47 -27.83
C ALA A 317 7.27 -1.56 -28.70
N ALA A 318 7.35 -2.23 -29.86
CA ALA A 318 6.22 -2.44 -30.76
C ALA A 318 5.11 -3.29 -30.11
N LEU A 319 5.50 -4.33 -29.35
CA LEU A 319 4.55 -5.17 -28.60
C LEU A 319 3.80 -4.36 -27.55
N LEU A 320 4.52 -3.56 -26.75
CA LEU A 320 3.94 -2.71 -25.70
C LEU A 320 2.93 -1.72 -26.29
N GLU A 321 3.30 -1.02 -27.36
CA GLU A 321 2.41 -0.10 -28.03
C GLU A 321 1.18 -0.83 -28.60
N ARG A 322 1.39 -1.99 -29.23
CA ARG A 322 0.29 -2.74 -29.83
C ARG A 322 -0.69 -3.26 -28.79
N ALA A 323 -0.22 -3.85 -27.70
CA ALA A 323 -1.05 -4.29 -26.58
C ALA A 323 -1.84 -3.12 -26.00
N TRP A 324 -1.19 -1.96 -25.82
CA TRP A 324 -1.89 -0.74 -25.39
C TRP A 324 -2.98 -0.32 -26.40
N ARG A 325 -2.74 -0.37 -27.71
CA ARG A 325 -3.77 -0.05 -28.72
C ARG A 325 -4.94 -1.04 -28.72
N LEU A 326 -4.68 -2.32 -28.44
CA LEU A 326 -5.71 -3.36 -28.30
C LEU A 326 -6.48 -3.27 -26.98
N GLY A 327 -6.08 -2.36 -26.10
CA GLY A 327 -6.82 -2.02 -24.89
C GLY A 327 -6.23 -2.57 -23.60
N CYS A 328 -5.07 -3.24 -23.60
CA CYS A 328 -4.40 -3.70 -22.37
C CYS A 328 -4.17 -2.54 -21.40
N ARG A 329 -4.86 -2.56 -20.26
CA ARG A 329 -4.84 -1.52 -19.22
C ARG A 329 -5.05 -2.23 -17.89
N PHE A 330 -4.41 -1.73 -16.83
CA PHE A 330 -4.56 -2.27 -15.48
C PHE A 330 -4.20 -3.76 -15.36
N ASP A 331 -3.25 -4.26 -16.15
CA ASP A 331 -2.80 -5.65 -16.13
C ASP A 331 -2.10 -6.08 -14.82
N GLY A 332 -1.81 -5.13 -13.92
CA GLY A 332 -1.35 -5.43 -12.56
C GLY A 332 -2.45 -5.96 -11.63
N TRP A 333 -3.72 -5.83 -12.01
CA TRP A 333 -4.87 -6.36 -11.28
C TRP A 333 -5.35 -7.65 -11.94
N SER A 334 -5.28 -8.75 -11.22
CA SER A 334 -5.57 -10.11 -11.72
C SER A 334 -6.93 -10.23 -12.41
N GLU A 335 -7.92 -9.48 -11.94
CA GLU A 335 -9.30 -9.47 -12.42
C GLU A 335 -9.50 -8.65 -13.71
N LEU A 336 -8.52 -7.83 -14.08
CA LEU A 336 -8.51 -7.02 -15.31
C LEU A 336 -7.44 -7.47 -16.32
N PHE A 337 -6.57 -8.40 -15.90
CA PHE A 337 -5.48 -8.90 -16.69
C PHE A 337 -5.99 -9.73 -17.88
N ARG A 338 -5.60 -9.34 -19.10
CA ARG A 338 -6.04 -9.95 -20.36
C ARG A 338 -4.87 -10.50 -21.16
N PHE A 339 -4.37 -11.66 -20.75
CA PHE A 339 -3.20 -12.27 -21.40
C PHE A 339 -3.44 -12.59 -22.88
N GLU A 340 -4.65 -12.98 -23.26
CA GLU A 340 -5.01 -13.30 -24.65
C GLU A 340 -4.82 -12.08 -25.56
N THR A 341 -5.03 -10.87 -25.03
CA THR A 341 -4.79 -9.63 -25.78
C THR A 341 -3.31 -9.38 -26.02
N TRP A 342 -2.45 -9.80 -25.08
CA TRP A 342 -0.99 -9.79 -25.25
C TRP A 342 -0.55 -10.78 -26.32
N GLU A 343 -1.14 -11.98 -26.38
CA GLU A 343 -0.85 -12.97 -27.43
C GLU A 343 -1.25 -12.45 -28.81
N ILE A 344 -2.41 -11.81 -28.95
CA ILE A 344 -2.83 -11.14 -30.19
C ILE A 344 -1.84 -10.04 -30.58
N ALA A 345 -1.39 -9.23 -29.62
CA ALA A 345 -0.40 -8.19 -29.87
C ALA A 345 0.94 -8.78 -30.35
N ALA A 346 1.37 -9.89 -29.76
CA ALA A 346 2.58 -10.61 -30.14
C ALA A 346 2.49 -11.17 -31.56
N GLN A 347 1.37 -11.81 -31.90
CA GLN A 347 1.11 -12.29 -33.26
C GLN A 347 1.15 -11.17 -34.30
N GLN A 348 0.54 -10.01 -34.00
CA GLN A 348 0.48 -8.88 -34.92
C GLN A 348 1.80 -8.13 -35.07
N THR A 349 2.73 -8.31 -34.13
CA THR A 349 4.08 -7.70 -34.17
C THR A 349 5.16 -8.70 -34.59
N GLY A 350 4.84 -9.99 -34.69
CA GLY A 350 5.80 -11.06 -34.96
C GLY A 350 6.73 -11.38 -33.79
N ILE A 351 6.37 -10.97 -32.56
CA ILE A 351 7.19 -11.18 -31.36
C ILE A 351 6.74 -12.48 -30.67
N ASP A 352 7.69 -13.39 -30.45
CA ASP A 352 7.47 -14.63 -29.70
C ASP A 352 7.66 -14.40 -28.19
N LEU A 353 6.55 -14.26 -27.44
CA LEU A 353 6.60 -14.04 -25.99
C LEU A 353 7.33 -15.17 -25.25
N TYR A 354 7.03 -16.41 -25.62
CA TYR A 354 7.54 -17.59 -24.94
C TYR A 354 9.03 -17.75 -25.19
N GLY A 355 9.46 -17.62 -26.45
CA GLY A 355 10.87 -17.61 -26.82
C GLY A 355 11.68 -16.52 -26.10
N TYR A 356 11.13 -15.31 -25.98
CA TYR A 356 11.79 -14.23 -25.21
C TYR A 356 11.93 -14.53 -23.72
N ALA A 357 10.92 -15.17 -23.12
CA ALA A 357 10.94 -15.51 -21.70
C ALA A 357 11.97 -16.62 -21.38
N ILE A 358 11.95 -17.71 -22.16
CA ILE A 358 12.74 -18.93 -21.86
C ILE A 358 14.17 -18.89 -22.41
N ARG A 359 14.51 -17.96 -23.32
CA ARG A 359 15.86 -17.91 -23.91
C ARG A 359 16.95 -17.74 -22.85
N SER A 360 18.01 -18.51 -23.05
CA SER A 360 19.28 -18.30 -22.35
C SER A 360 20.26 -17.57 -23.28
N PHE A 361 21.23 -16.88 -22.70
CA PHE A 361 22.28 -16.20 -23.45
C PHE A 361 23.63 -16.82 -23.15
N ASP A 362 24.51 -16.83 -24.15
CA ASP A 362 25.93 -17.12 -23.91
C ASP A 362 26.54 -16.01 -23.03
N PRO A 363 27.22 -16.34 -21.92
CA PRO A 363 27.98 -15.37 -21.13
C PRO A 363 28.90 -14.45 -21.96
N GLU A 364 29.47 -14.96 -23.05
CA GLU A 364 30.39 -14.23 -23.92
C GLU A 364 29.69 -13.27 -24.91
N MET A 365 28.40 -13.45 -25.16
CA MET A 365 27.62 -12.60 -26.07
C MET A 365 27.48 -11.16 -25.54
N GLU A 366 27.56 -10.17 -26.43
CA GLU A 366 27.15 -8.80 -26.14
C GLU A 366 25.61 -8.72 -26.00
N LEU A 367 25.14 -8.27 -24.84
CA LEU A 367 23.73 -8.23 -24.50
C LEU A 367 23.10 -6.89 -24.91
N PRO A 368 21.79 -6.85 -25.23
CA PRO A 368 21.12 -5.63 -25.68
C PRO A 368 21.19 -4.45 -24.70
N TRP A 369 21.55 -4.68 -23.44
CA TRP A 369 21.64 -3.68 -22.37
C TRP A 369 23.08 -3.40 -21.92
N ASP A 370 24.10 -4.01 -22.54
CA ASP A 370 25.52 -3.85 -22.15
C ASP A 370 26.04 -2.41 -22.33
N PHE A 371 25.32 -1.58 -23.11
CA PHE A 371 25.60 -0.16 -23.23
C PHE A 371 25.27 0.65 -21.96
N ILE A 372 24.55 0.07 -20.98
CA ILE A 372 24.23 0.72 -19.71
C ILE A 372 25.33 0.42 -18.69
N ASP A 373 26.08 1.44 -18.29
CA ASP A 373 27.10 1.31 -17.26
C ASP A 373 26.50 1.56 -15.86
N THR A 374 26.31 0.46 -15.13
CA THR A 374 25.84 0.48 -13.74
C THR A 374 26.95 0.69 -12.71
N GLY A 375 28.22 0.59 -13.14
CA GLY A 375 29.42 0.50 -12.32
C GLY A 375 29.81 -0.93 -11.92
N ILE A 376 28.93 -1.92 -12.11
CA ILE A 376 29.26 -3.34 -11.88
C ILE A 376 29.83 -3.94 -13.18
N THR A 377 31.01 -4.57 -13.11
CA THR A 377 31.64 -5.14 -14.31
C THR A 377 30.95 -6.42 -14.77
N LYS A 378 30.89 -6.62 -16.09
CA LYS A 378 30.42 -7.88 -16.68
C LYS A 378 31.25 -9.08 -16.23
N GLN A 379 32.56 -8.89 -16.01
CA GLN A 379 33.46 -9.92 -15.48
C GLN A 379 33.06 -10.37 -14.06
N PHE A 380 32.69 -9.43 -13.18
CA PHE A 380 32.17 -9.78 -11.86
C PHE A 380 30.89 -10.62 -11.97
N LEU A 381 29.94 -10.19 -12.81
CA LEU A 381 28.68 -10.92 -13.02
C LEU A 381 28.94 -12.35 -13.55
N LYS A 382 29.87 -12.51 -14.50
CA LYS A 382 30.28 -13.83 -15.01
C LYS A 382 30.88 -14.71 -13.92
N SER A 383 31.74 -14.12 -13.07
CA SER A 383 32.35 -14.85 -11.97
C SER A 383 31.30 -15.35 -10.96
N GLU A 384 30.27 -14.55 -10.67
CA GLU A 384 29.18 -14.95 -9.79
C GLU A 384 28.28 -16.01 -10.45
N TYR A 385 28.05 -15.92 -11.75
CA TYR A 385 27.33 -16.96 -12.50
C TYR A 385 28.06 -18.31 -12.43
N ALA A 386 29.38 -18.31 -12.66
CA ALA A 386 30.19 -19.52 -12.57
C ALA A 386 30.21 -20.11 -11.15
N LYS A 387 30.31 -19.27 -10.11
CA LYS A 387 30.20 -19.72 -8.72
C LYS A 387 28.85 -20.35 -8.40
N ALA A 388 27.76 -19.82 -8.98
CA ALA A 388 26.42 -20.39 -8.79
C ALA A 388 26.35 -21.84 -9.29
N SER A 389 26.90 -22.12 -10.47
CA SER A 389 26.98 -23.48 -11.02
C SER A 389 27.85 -24.43 -10.19
N GLN A 390 28.74 -23.89 -9.37
CA GLN A 390 29.62 -24.64 -8.46
C GLN A 390 29.10 -24.66 -7.01
N GLU A 391 27.90 -24.12 -6.76
CA GLU A 391 27.28 -24.02 -5.43
C GLU A 391 28.17 -23.25 -4.42
N ARG A 392 29.03 -22.36 -4.92
CA ARG A 392 29.94 -21.55 -4.10
C ARG A 392 29.27 -20.26 -3.67
N ILE A 393 29.37 -19.92 -2.40
CA ILE A 393 28.91 -18.63 -1.87
C ILE A 393 29.94 -17.52 -2.09
N THR A 394 29.45 -16.29 -2.13
CA THR A 394 30.23 -15.06 -2.06
C THR A 394 29.80 -14.32 -0.79
N PRO A 395 30.70 -14.18 0.21
CA PRO A 395 30.39 -13.52 1.48
C PRO A 395 29.93 -12.06 1.34
N ASP A 396 29.45 -11.51 2.45
CA ASP A 396 29.06 -10.10 2.55
C ASP A 396 30.25 -9.17 2.23
N CYS A 397 30.05 -8.25 1.28
CA CYS A 397 31.11 -7.35 0.83
C CYS A 397 31.48 -6.24 1.84
N SER A 398 30.79 -6.14 2.98
CA SER A 398 31.21 -5.32 4.13
C SER A 398 32.40 -5.93 4.88
N ASN A 399 32.57 -7.25 4.82
CA ASN A 399 33.69 -7.95 5.45
C ASN A 399 34.91 -7.99 4.52
N THR A 400 34.67 -8.32 3.24
CA THR A 400 35.75 -8.49 2.25
C THR A 400 35.31 -7.97 0.88
N CYS A 401 36.13 -7.12 0.25
CA CYS A 401 35.84 -6.64 -1.11
C CYS A 401 35.98 -7.76 -2.15
N HIS A 402 35.00 -7.87 -3.06
CA HIS A 402 34.99 -8.85 -4.15
C HIS A 402 35.20 -8.23 -5.54
N ALA A 403 35.78 -7.02 -5.60
CA ALA A 403 36.16 -6.33 -6.83
C ALA A 403 35.03 -6.24 -7.88
N CYS A 404 33.82 -5.85 -7.46
CA CYS A 404 32.66 -5.80 -8.37
C CYS A 404 32.72 -4.69 -9.44
N GLY A 405 33.72 -3.79 -9.39
CA GLY A 405 33.90 -2.67 -10.31
C GLY A 405 33.66 -1.29 -9.70
N LEU A 406 32.93 -1.24 -8.58
CA LEU A 406 32.63 0.02 -7.90
C LEU A 406 33.79 0.47 -6.99
N VAL A 407 34.01 1.78 -6.95
CA VAL A 407 34.81 2.44 -5.93
C VAL A 407 33.90 2.76 -4.76
N CYS A 408 34.05 2.02 -3.67
CA CYS A 408 33.35 2.27 -2.41
C CYS A 408 34.22 3.18 -1.54
N ARG A 409 33.64 4.22 -0.94
CA ARG A 409 34.33 4.94 0.14
C ARG A 409 34.46 4.02 1.36
N ASP A 410 35.53 4.20 2.13
CA ASP A 410 35.69 3.53 3.41
C ASP A 410 34.45 3.81 4.25
N ARG A 411 33.76 2.73 4.63
CA ARG A 411 32.67 2.83 5.57
C ARG A 411 33.30 3.07 6.91
N THR A 412 33.36 4.31 7.37
CA THR A 412 33.23 4.53 8.80
C THR A 412 31.80 4.15 9.13
N PRO A 413 31.53 2.99 9.77
CA PRO A 413 30.22 2.76 10.33
C PRO A 413 29.84 3.99 11.15
N HIS A 414 28.59 4.45 11.06
CA HIS A 414 28.03 5.40 12.04
C HIS A 414 27.85 4.70 13.40
N THR A 415 28.83 3.89 13.82
CA THR A 415 28.92 3.27 15.13
C THR A 415 29.65 4.24 16.03
N GLU A 416 28.96 5.30 16.45
CA GLU A 416 29.28 6.00 17.71
C GLU A 416 28.19 7.03 18.03
N HIS A 417 26.92 6.63 18.01
CA HIS A 417 25.94 7.32 18.84
C HIS A 417 25.81 6.57 20.17
N ASN A 418 26.45 7.14 21.19
CA ASN A 418 26.31 6.77 22.59
C ASN A 418 24.83 6.82 23.00
N LEU A 419 24.16 5.66 23.00
CA LEU A 419 22.78 5.51 23.46
C LEU A 419 22.66 4.44 24.55
N GLN A 420 23.70 4.31 25.38
CA GLN A 420 23.71 3.37 26.51
C GLN A 420 22.62 3.61 27.57
N ASN A 421 21.83 4.69 27.48
CA ASN A 421 20.87 5.07 28.54
C ASN A 421 19.44 5.40 28.07
N MET A 422 18.95 4.86 26.95
CA MET A 422 17.53 5.05 26.59
C MET A 422 16.67 3.91 27.16
N GLN A 423 16.01 4.18 28.29
CA GLN A 423 15.01 3.29 28.87
C GLN A 423 13.79 3.11 27.94
N PRO A 424 13.11 1.95 27.99
CA PRO A 424 11.86 1.74 27.25
C PRO A 424 10.85 2.84 27.55
N VAL A 425 10.12 3.28 26.53
CA VAL A 425 9.04 4.26 26.70
C VAL A 425 7.91 3.59 27.48
N THR A 426 7.65 4.05 28.70
CA THR A 426 6.43 3.72 29.42
C THR A 426 5.25 4.33 28.70
N GLN A 427 4.21 3.53 28.43
CA GLN A 427 2.97 4.06 27.85
C GLN A 427 2.41 5.12 28.81
N PRO A 428 2.01 6.31 28.32
CA PRO A 428 1.44 7.33 29.17
C PRO A 428 0.16 6.79 29.84
N THR A 429 0.03 7.06 31.14
CA THR A 429 -1.16 6.74 31.93
C THR A 429 -2.37 7.42 31.30
N PRO A 430 -3.51 6.72 31.09
CA PRO A 430 -4.68 7.34 30.49
C PRO A 430 -5.18 8.51 31.35
N LEU A 431 -5.30 9.68 30.72
CA LEU A 431 -5.94 10.85 31.31
C LEU A 431 -7.40 10.51 31.63
N SER A 432 -7.85 10.83 32.84
CA SER A 432 -9.11 10.34 33.42
C SER A 432 -10.35 11.13 33.01
N THR A 433 -10.23 12.19 32.21
CA THR A 433 -11.38 13.00 31.77
C THR A 433 -11.58 12.86 30.27
N GLN A 434 -12.62 12.11 29.87
CA GLN A 434 -13.07 12.03 28.48
C GLN A 434 -14.22 13.00 28.26
N THR A 435 -14.07 13.94 27.33
CA THR A 435 -15.15 14.83 26.91
C THR A 435 -15.60 14.46 25.51
N LYS A 436 -16.91 14.30 25.34
CA LYS A 436 -17.55 13.94 24.07
C LYS A 436 -18.06 15.22 23.40
N TYR A 437 -17.73 15.39 22.12
CA TYR A 437 -18.17 16.53 21.31
C TYR A 437 -18.96 16.04 20.11
N ARG A 438 -20.08 16.71 19.83
CA ARG A 438 -20.86 16.54 18.60
C ARG A 438 -20.44 17.62 17.60
N VAL A 439 -19.93 17.17 16.46
CA VAL A 439 -19.36 18.04 15.44
C VAL A 439 -20.25 18.03 14.21
N ARG A 440 -20.67 19.23 13.79
CA ARG A 440 -21.44 19.45 12.55
C ARG A 440 -20.51 19.82 11.41
N PHE A 441 -20.64 19.16 10.26
CA PHE A 441 -19.80 19.39 9.09
C PHE A 441 -20.57 19.30 7.77
N SER A 442 -19.92 19.72 6.69
CA SER A 442 -20.39 19.57 5.32
C SER A 442 -19.38 18.78 4.48
N LYS A 443 -19.89 18.04 3.49
CA LYS A 443 -19.17 17.28 2.46
C LYS A 443 -19.75 17.64 1.09
N THR A 444 -19.01 18.38 0.29
CA THR A 444 -19.47 18.99 -0.96
C THR A 444 -18.43 18.85 -2.08
N GLY A 445 -18.80 19.25 -3.30
CA GLY A 445 -17.93 19.24 -4.47
C GLY A 445 -17.50 17.82 -4.84
N ILE A 446 -16.24 17.66 -5.24
CA ILE A 446 -15.70 16.35 -5.66
C ILE A 446 -15.68 15.33 -4.52
N LEU A 447 -15.67 15.78 -3.25
CA LEU A 447 -15.63 14.89 -2.09
C LEU A 447 -16.95 14.15 -1.83
N ARG A 448 -18.03 14.50 -2.55
CA ARG A 448 -19.28 13.71 -2.55
C ARG A 448 -19.08 12.25 -2.97
N TYR A 449 -18.04 11.97 -3.74
CA TYR A 449 -17.69 10.61 -4.20
C TYR A 449 -16.91 9.80 -3.17
N LEU A 450 -16.46 10.41 -2.05
CA LEU A 450 -15.86 9.65 -0.97
C LEU A 450 -16.90 8.75 -0.31
N SER A 451 -16.55 7.48 -0.20
CA SER A 451 -17.23 6.52 0.66
C SER A 451 -17.11 6.93 2.13
N HIS A 452 -17.88 6.26 2.99
CA HIS A 452 -17.83 6.51 4.43
C HIS A 452 -16.43 6.31 5.01
N GLN A 453 -15.73 5.23 4.62
CA GLN A 453 -14.39 4.91 5.12
C GLN A 453 -13.34 5.95 4.70
N GLU A 454 -13.44 6.47 3.48
CA GLU A 454 -12.53 7.49 2.95
C GLU A 454 -12.75 8.85 3.62
N LEU A 455 -14.02 9.18 3.91
CA LEU A 455 -14.37 10.35 4.71
C LEU A 455 -13.78 10.25 6.11
N MET A 456 -13.95 9.12 6.79
CA MET A 456 -13.36 8.88 8.12
C MET A 456 -11.85 9.05 8.09
N THR A 457 -11.19 8.44 7.11
CA THR A 457 -9.73 8.52 6.93
C THR A 457 -9.27 9.97 6.72
N SER A 458 -9.99 10.72 5.88
CA SER A 458 -9.68 12.13 5.60
C SER A 458 -9.83 13.02 6.84
N LEU A 459 -10.91 12.84 7.62
CA LEU A 459 -11.15 13.57 8.86
C LEU A 459 -10.08 13.25 9.92
N LEU A 460 -9.75 11.97 10.11
CA LEU A 460 -8.73 11.55 11.08
C LEU A 460 -7.33 12.05 10.70
N ARG A 461 -6.96 12.03 9.41
CA ARG A 461 -5.71 12.64 8.92
C ARG A 461 -5.69 14.14 9.20
N ALA A 462 -6.78 14.84 8.92
CA ALA A 462 -6.90 16.27 9.20
C ALA A 462 -6.75 16.57 10.70
N MET A 463 -7.40 15.80 11.57
CA MET A 463 -7.26 15.93 13.04
C MET A 463 -5.81 15.73 13.49
N ARG A 464 -5.11 14.72 12.96
CA ARG A 464 -3.70 14.46 13.29
C ARG A 464 -2.79 15.59 12.82
N ARG A 465 -2.97 16.08 11.58
CA ARG A 465 -2.23 17.23 11.04
C ARG A 465 -2.49 18.52 11.84
N ALA A 466 -3.72 18.68 12.33
CA ALA A 466 -4.13 19.78 13.19
C ALA A 466 -3.71 19.61 14.67
N SER A 467 -3.05 18.50 15.03
CA SER A 467 -2.69 18.14 16.41
C SER A 467 -3.88 18.13 17.38
N ILE A 468 -5.05 17.72 16.89
CA ILE A 468 -6.26 17.59 17.70
C ILE A 468 -6.19 16.26 18.47
N PRO A 469 -6.28 16.28 19.81
CA PRO A 469 -6.18 15.07 20.62
C PRO A 469 -7.46 14.24 20.52
N VAL A 470 -7.34 12.95 20.19
CA VAL A 470 -8.47 12.01 20.08
C VAL A 470 -8.27 10.87 21.08
N SER A 471 -9.33 10.49 21.77
CA SER A 471 -9.35 9.34 22.68
C SER A 471 -9.39 8.03 21.88
N TYR A 472 -8.78 6.97 22.43
CA TYR A 472 -8.73 5.66 21.77
C TYR A 472 -9.36 4.57 22.65
N SER A 473 -9.83 3.48 22.03
CA SER A 473 -10.32 2.29 22.73
C SER A 473 -9.19 1.53 23.43
N ALA A 474 -9.50 0.83 24.52
CA ALA A 474 -8.56 -0.10 25.15
C ALA A 474 -8.37 -1.38 24.31
N GLY A 475 -7.19 -2.00 24.36
CA GLY A 475 -6.89 -3.28 23.73
C GLY A 475 -5.64 -3.29 22.85
N PHE A 476 -5.38 -4.41 22.16
CA PHE A 476 -4.18 -4.62 21.34
C PHE A 476 -4.15 -3.81 20.02
N HIS A 477 -5.32 -3.33 19.58
CA HIS A 477 -5.48 -2.47 18.41
C HIS A 477 -6.41 -1.31 18.80
N PRO A 478 -5.87 -0.27 19.45
CA PRO A 478 -6.64 0.89 19.86
C PRO A 478 -7.21 1.62 18.63
N HIS A 479 -8.53 1.84 18.62
CA HIS A 479 -9.23 2.58 17.57
C HIS A 479 -9.66 3.95 18.09
N PRO A 480 -9.61 5.01 17.26
CA PRO A 480 -10.09 6.33 17.66
C PRO A 480 -11.58 6.25 18.02
N LYS A 481 -11.95 6.88 19.13
CA LYS A 481 -13.34 6.97 19.59
C LYS A 481 -14.08 8.06 18.83
N ILE A 482 -14.48 7.70 17.61
CA ILE A 482 -15.29 8.52 16.72
C ILE A 482 -16.51 7.72 16.27
N SER A 483 -17.68 8.34 16.21
CA SER A 483 -18.90 7.74 15.70
C SER A 483 -19.63 8.71 14.78
N PHE A 484 -20.19 8.21 13.70
CA PHE A 484 -20.87 9.03 12.70
C PHE A 484 -22.37 8.81 12.73
N GLY A 485 -23.12 9.80 12.26
CA GLY A 485 -24.52 9.62 11.91
C GLY A 485 -24.73 8.73 10.68
N PRO A 486 -25.98 8.62 10.19
CA PRO A 486 -26.32 7.77 9.07
C PRO A 486 -25.48 8.08 7.83
N ALA A 487 -24.79 7.07 7.31
CA ALA A 487 -23.86 7.22 6.20
C ALA A 487 -24.54 7.85 4.97
N LEU A 488 -23.85 8.81 4.36
CA LEU A 488 -24.26 9.41 3.11
C LEU A 488 -23.80 8.53 1.94
N ALA A 489 -24.69 8.24 0.98
CA ALA A 489 -24.32 7.47 -0.20
C ALA A 489 -23.34 8.26 -1.10
N ALA A 490 -22.53 7.52 -1.86
CA ALA A 490 -21.59 8.13 -2.81
C ALA A 490 -22.34 8.94 -3.88
N GLY A 491 -21.80 10.10 -4.24
CA GLY A 491 -22.40 11.02 -5.22
C GLY A 491 -23.30 12.10 -4.59
N ILE A 492 -23.63 11.98 -3.30
CA ILE A 492 -24.50 12.93 -2.60
C ILE A 492 -23.66 13.92 -1.78
N GLU A 493 -24.01 15.21 -1.85
CA GLU A 493 -23.46 16.23 -0.95
C GLU A 493 -24.20 16.25 0.39
N GLY A 494 -23.52 16.49 1.49
CA GLY A 494 -24.14 16.66 2.81
C GLY A 494 -23.81 18.04 3.36
N LEU A 495 -24.81 18.82 3.75
CA LEU A 495 -24.59 20.19 4.26
C LEU A 495 -24.57 20.25 5.79
N ASN A 496 -25.29 19.35 6.45
CA ASN A 496 -25.46 19.32 7.91
C ASN A 496 -25.28 17.88 8.41
N GLU A 497 -24.07 17.38 8.27
CA GLU A 497 -23.66 16.05 8.69
C GLU A 497 -23.06 16.08 10.10
N TYR A 498 -23.09 14.95 10.81
CA TYR A 498 -22.65 14.88 12.21
C TYR A 498 -21.73 13.70 12.50
N PHE A 499 -20.74 13.94 13.35
CA PHE A 499 -19.98 12.91 14.04
C PHE A 499 -19.75 13.30 15.50
N ASP A 500 -19.71 12.31 16.38
CA ASP A 500 -19.29 12.49 17.76
C ASP A 500 -17.82 12.05 17.91
N ILE A 501 -16.99 12.82 18.61
CA ILE A 501 -15.62 12.44 19.01
C ILE A 501 -15.47 12.49 20.51
N GLU A 502 -14.63 11.61 21.05
CA GLU A 502 -14.13 11.74 22.41
C GLU A 502 -12.69 12.25 22.41
N THR A 503 -12.40 13.17 23.31
CA THR A 503 -11.06 13.76 23.50
C THR A 503 -10.62 13.56 24.95
N PRO A 504 -9.31 13.44 25.22
CA PRO A 504 -8.77 13.25 26.57
C PRO A 504 -8.66 14.56 27.38
N VAL A 505 -8.97 15.70 26.75
CA VAL A 505 -8.88 17.04 27.33
C VAL A 505 -10.05 17.88 26.85
N VAL A 506 -10.47 18.86 27.64
CA VAL A 506 -11.45 19.85 27.18
C VAL A 506 -10.82 20.70 26.07
N ILE A 507 -11.51 20.84 24.93
CA ILE A 507 -11.07 21.64 23.80
C ILE A 507 -11.91 22.91 23.71
N ASN A 508 -11.29 24.01 23.31
CA ASN A 508 -12.02 25.22 22.94
C ASN A 508 -12.62 25.02 21.54
N SER A 509 -13.93 25.22 21.38
CA SER A 509 -14.62 24.98 20.11
C SER A 509 -14.08 25.84 18.97
N ASP A 510 -13.86 27.14 19.17
CA ASP A 510 -13.36 28.03 18.10
C ASP A 510 -11.95 27.65 17.64
N ASP A 511 -11.07 27.30 18.58
CA ASP A 511 -9.73 26.78 18.27
C ASP A 511 -9.80 25.45 17.53
N PHE A 512 -10.68 24.53 17.95
CA PHE A 512 -10.93 23.26 17.26
C PHE A 512 -11.40 23.46 15.82
N LEU A 513 -12.39 24.34 15.62
CA LEU A 513 -12.92 24.67 14.29
C LEU A 513 -11.82 25.26 13.40
N THR A 514 -11.04 26.20 13.92
CA THR A 514 -9.97 26.87 13.19
C THR A 514 -8.88 25.88 12.77
N LYS A 515 -8.37 25.09 13.74
CA LYS A 515 -7.33 24.10 13.50
C LYS A 515 -7.78 23.03 12.53
N LEU A 516 -8.97 22.44 12.73
CA LEU A 516 -9.46 21.36 11.88
C LEU A 516 -9.73 21.85 10.46
N ASN A 517 -10.42 22.99 10.28
CA ASN A 517 -10.70 23.53 8.95
C ASN A 517 -9.43 23.92 8.18
N SER A 518 -8.36 24.35 8.85
CA SER A 518 -7.07 24.61 8.20
C SER A 518 -6.40 23.35 7.64
N ALA A 519 -6.76 22.18 8.17
CA ALA A 519 -6.22 20.88 7.77
C ALA A 519 -7.17 20.08 6.85
N LEU A 520 -8.42 20.49 6.71
CA LEU A 520 -9.38 19.81 5.86
C LEU A 520 -9.17 20.16 4.37
N PRO A 521 -9.39 19.19 3.46
CA PRO A 521 -9.39 19.47 2.04
C PRO A 521 -10.61 20.30 1.60
N GLU A 522 -10.48 20.98 0.47
CA GLU A 522 -11.59 21.69 -0.16
C GLU A 522 -12.79 20.75 -0.38
N GLY A 523 -13.97 21.19 0.05
CA GLY A 523 -15.21 20.41 0.03
C GLY A 523 -15.59 19.80 1.38
N LEU A 524 -14.67 19.72 2.35
CA LEU A 524 -14.99 19.39 3.75
C LEU A 524 -14.88 20.63 4.63
N LYS A 525 -15.90 20.91 5.43
CA LYS A 525 -15.88 22.04 6.37
C LYS A 525 -16.63 21.70 7.65
N VAL A 526 -16.01 21.94 8.78
CA VAL A 526 -16.64 21.86 10.10
C VAL A 526 -17.26 23.21 10.44
N HIS A 527 -18.50 23.18 10.92
CA HIS A 527 -19.34 24.34 11.20
C HIS A 527 -19.54 24.58 12.69
N ASN A 528 -19.58 23.53 13.49
CA ASN A 528 -19.75 23.62 14.94
C ASN A 528 -19.19 22.39 15.65
N ALA A 529 -18.83 22.52 16.93
CA ALA A 529 -18.46 21.44 17.84
C ALA A 529 -18.98 21.77 19.26
N ASP A 530 -20.02 21.07 19.69
CA ASP A 530 -20.65 21.27 21.01
C ASP A 530 -20.35 20.08 21.94
N SER A 531 -20.11 20.36 23.22
CA SER A 531 -19.95 19.30 24.23
C SER A 531 -21.29 18.61 24.48
N VAL A 532 -21.30 17.29 24.48
CA VAL A 532 -22.48 16.46 24.78
C VAL A 532 -22.20 15.51 25.96
N PRO A 533 -23.22 15.10 26.73
CA PRO A 533 -23.05 14.11 27.79
C PRO A 533 -22.40 12.82 27.26
N GLY A 534 -21.50 12.20 28.05
CA GLY A 534 -20.84 10.95 27.64
C GLY A 534 -21.81 9.80 27.38
N ASN A 535 -22.97 9.80 28.05
CA ASN A 535 -24.07 8.85 27.87
C ASN A 535 -25.11 9.28 26.82
N ALA A 536 -24.84 10.33 26.03
CA ALA A 536 -25.73 10.76 24.97
C ALA A 536 -25.97 9.62 23.97
N ARG A 537 -27.23 9.48 23.52
CA ARG A 537 -27.62 8.50 22.50
C ARG A 537 -26.73 8.61 21.26
N SER A 538 -26.49 7.47 20.62
CA SER A 538 -25.70 7.44 19.39
C SER A 538 -26.37 8.27 18.30
N LEU A 539 -25.58 8.86 17.39
CA LEU A 539 -26.12 9.62 16.26
C LEU A 539 -27.05 8.76 15.39
N ASN A 540 -26.71 7.49 15.17
CA ASN A 540 -27.50 6.57 14.36
C ASN A 540 -28.86 6.17 14.98
N ASP A 541 -28.97 6.25 16.30
CA ASP A 541 -30.23 5.99 17.02
C ASP A 541 -31.04 7.28 17.22
N SER A 542 -30.36 8.42 17.26
CA SER A 542 -31.00 9.72 17.48
C SER A 542 -31.58 10.29 16.19
N ILE A 543 -30.93 10.05 15.05
CA ILE A 543 -31.34 10.58 13.75
C ILE A 543 -32.36 9.65 13.10
N SER A 544 -33.52 10.20 12.77
CA SER A 544 -34.62 9.49 12.12
C SER A 544 -35.31 10.30 11.02
N GLY A 545 -34.99 11.59 10.87
CA GLY A 545 -35.51 12.47 9.82
C GLY A 545 -34.38 12.99 8.93
N TYR A 546 -34.69 13.18 7.64
CA TYR A 546 -33.71 13.53 6.61
C TYR A 546 -34.34 14.51 5.61
N GLU A 547 -33.63 15.58 5.27
CA GLU A 547 -34.05 16.51 4.22
C GLU A 547 -33.09 16.47 3.04
N TYR A 548 -33.66 16.45 1.83
CA TYR A 548 -32.91 16.42 0.59
C TYR A 548 -33.38 17.49 -0.39
N GLU A 549 -32.43 18.05 -1.12
CA GLU A 549 -32.63 18.82 -2.34
C GLU A 549 -32.14 17.98 -3.53
N ILE A 550 -33.01 17.77 -4.52
CA ILE A 550 -32.69 17.00 -5.74
C ILE A 550 -32.96 17.88 -6.96
N ILE A 551 -31.99 17.97 -7.88
CA ILE A 551 -32.20 18.57 -9.19
C ILE A 551 -33.03 17.61 -10.05
N ILE A 552 -34.15 18.09 -10.56
CA ILE A 552 -35.13 17.31 -11.34
C ILE A 552 -35.44 17.97 -12.68
N ASP A 553 -35.93 17.16 -13.63
CA ASP A 553 -36.45 17.65 -14.90
C ASP A 553 -37.93 18.00 -14.78
N LYS A 554 -38.42 18.91 -15.62
CA LYS A 554 -39.86 19.27 -15.65
C LYS A 554 -40.77 18.08 -15.93
N SER A 555 -40.27 17.06 -16.63
CA SER A 555 -40.99 15.80 -16.88
C SER A 555 -41.25 15.01 -15.61
N ASP A 556 -40.41 15.14 -14.58
CA ASP A 556 -40.49 14.35 -13.35
C ASP A 556 -41.67 14.76 -12.46
N ILE A 557 -42.16 16.00 -12.61
CA ILE A 557 -43.23 16.60 -11.79
C ILE A 557 -44.50 15.74 -11.79
N LYS A 558 -44.86 15.15 -12.92
CA LYS A 558 -46.04 14.28 -13.03
C LYS A 558 -45.90 13.01 -12.19
N HIS A 559 -44.71 12.40 -12.20
CA HIS A 559 -44.42 11.19 -11.41
C HIS A 559 -44.40 11.49 -9.92
N ILE A 560 -43.82 12.64 -9.52
CA ILE A 560 -43.80 13.10 -8.13
C ILE A 560 -45.23 13.27 -7.60
N HIS A 561 -46.11 13.97 -8.33
CA HIS A 561 -47.51 14.13 -7.92
C HIS A 561 -48.25 12.78 -7.85
N SER A 562 -48.02 11.88 -8.81
CA SER A 562 -48.61 10.54 -8.82
C SER A 562 -48.19 9.73 -7.57
N PHE A 563 -46.91 9.73 -7.25
CA PHE A 563 -46.37 9.08 -6.05
C PHE A 563 -46.98 9.69 -4.77
N MET A 564 -47.03 11.02 -4.66
CA MET A 564 -47.53 11.70 -3.46
C MET A 564 -49.03 11.46 -3.20
N ASN A 565 -49.82 11.29 -4.27
CA ASN A 565 -51.25 10.96 -4.20
C ASN A 565 -51.53 9.47 -3.90
N SER A 566 -50.51 8.61 -3.98
CA SER A 566 -50.66 7.20 -3.59
C SER A 566 -50.79 7.06 -2.07
N ARG A 567 -51.58 6.06 -1.62
CA ARG A 567 -51.70 5.73 -0.18
C ARG A 567 -50.61 4.76 0.27
N HIS A 568 -50.22 3.84 -0.60
CA HIS A 568 -49.23 2.79 -0.33
C HIS A 568 -48.33 2.62 -1.56
N TRP A 569 -47.03 2.42 -1.31
CA TRP A 569 -46.04 2.08 -2.32
C TRP A 569 -45.12 0.97 -1.78
N PRO A 570 -45.49 -0.31 -1.93
CA PRO A 570 -44.69 -1.42 -1.44
C PRO A 570 -43.43 -1.64 -2.28
N VAL A 571 -42.28 -1.79 -1.63
CA VAL A 571 -41.00 -2.18 -2.24
C VAL A 571 -40.46 -3.43 -1.56
N SER A 572 -39.96 -4.37 -2.38
CA SER A 572 -39.36 -5.61 -1.89
C SER A 572 -37.93 -5.36 -1.40
N ARG A 573 -37.64 -5.75 -0.16
CA ARG A 573 -36.29 -5.87 0.41
C ARG A 573 -36.01 -7.35 0.67
N GLU A 574 -34.73 -7.74 0.79
CA GLU A 574 -34.30 -9.15 0.92
C GLU A 574 -35.08 -9.98 1.95
N LYS A 575 -35.57 -9.37 3.03
CA LYS A 575 -36.24 -10.06 4.14
C LYS A 575 -37.74 -9.76 4.26
N ASN A 576 -38.25 -8.73 3.59
CA ASN A 576 -39.63 -8.25 3.75
C ASN A 576 -40.04 -7.24 2.68
N THR A 577 -41.34 -7.06 2.52
CA THR A 577 -41.91 -5.93 1.77
C THR A 577 -42.10 -4.75 2.72
N VAL A 578 -41.65 -3.56 2.31
CA VAL A 578 -41.77 -2.32 3.09
C VAL A 578 -42.57 -1.31 2.27
N ASP A 579 -43.61 -0.73 2.86
CA ASP A 579 -44.32 0.40 2.27
C ASP A 579 -43.49 1.68 2.49
N ILE A 580 -43.02 2.28 1.41
CA ILE A 580 -42.15 3.46 1.46
C ILE A 580 -42.92 4.77 1.41
N ARG A 581 -44.22 4.77 1.07
CA ARG A 581 -45.01 6.01 0.99
C ARG A 581 -45.09 6.74 2.34
N PRO A 582 -45.31 6.05 3.49
CA PRO A 582 -45.30 6.70 4.81
C PRO A 582 -43.95 7.29 5.23
N MET A 583 -42.85 6.92 4.55
CA MET A 583 -41.52 7.46 4.83
C MET A 583 -41.29 8.84 4.19
N VAL A 584 -42.22 9.33 3.36
CA VAL A 584 -42.15 10.65 2.72
C VAL A 584 -43.13 11.60 3.41
N GLU A 585 -42.61 12.42 4.32
CA GLU A 585 -43.42 13.41 5.06
C GLU A 585 -43.81 14.57 4.16
N LYS A 586 -42.85 15.05 3.36
CA LYS A 586 -43.01 16.23 2.52
C LYS A 586 -42.26 16.07 1.20
N ALA A 587 -42.86 16.51 0.10
CA ALA A 587 -42.21 16.63 -1.20
C ALA A 587 -42.76 17.86 -1.92
N GLU A 588 -41.92 18.88 -2.12
CA GLU A 588 -42.28 20.14 -2.78
C GLU A 588 -41.37 20.40 -3.97
N VAL A 589 -41.97 20.76 -5.10
CA VAL A 589 -41.23 21.19 -6.29
C VAL A 589 -41.12 22.70 -6.30
N GLN A 590 -39.90 23.21 -6.35
CA GLN A 590 -39.56 24.61 -6.53
C GLN A 590 -38.67 24.74 -7.76
N ASP A 591 -39.22 25.30 -8.85
CA ASP A 591 -38.58 25.38 -10.17
C ASP A 591 -38.09 24.02 -10.70
N SER A 592 -36.77 23.79 -10.69
CA SER A 592 -36.10 22.55 -11.11
C SER A 592 -35.50 21.79 -9.94
N ARG A 593 -36.02 22.03 -8.72
CA ARG A 593 -35.58 21.38 -7.49
C ARG A 593 -36.75 20.72 -6.79
N LEU A 594 -36.49 19.53 -6.28
CA LEU A 594 -37.39 18.79 -5.42
C LEU A 594 -36.83 18.82 -4.00
N LEU A 595 -37.59 19.39 -3.07
CA LEU A 595 -37.32 19.38 -1.63
C LEU A 595 -38.11 18.23 -1.01
N VAL A 596 -37.40 17.25 -0.42
CA VAL A 596 -38.01 16.06 0.17
C VAL A 596 -37.62 15.94 1.64
N THR A 597 -38.62 15.76 2.49
CA THR A 597 -38.44 15.37 3.89
C THR A 597 -38.83 13.91 4.04
N LEU A 598 -37.89 13.11 4.51
CA LEU A 598 -38.02 11.68 4.74
C LEU A 598 -37.90 11.36 6.22
N ALA A 599 -38.64 10.36 6.69
CA ALA A 599 -38.54 9.87 8.06
C ALA A 599 -38.50 8.34 8.12
N ASP A 600 -37.73 7.83 9.07
CA ASP A 600 -37.75 6.42 9.46
C ASP A 600 -39.12 6.09 10.06
N THR A 601 -39.59 4.86 9.83
CA THR A 601 -40.82 4.34 10.43
C THR A 601 -40.46 3.39 11.57
N GLU A 602 -41.42 3.09 12.46
CA GLU A 602 -41.22 2.10 13.54
C GLU A 602 -40.82 0.71 13.00
N ARG A 603 -41.12 0.39 11.73
CA ARG A 603 -40.87 -0.91 11.11
C ARG A 603 -39.59 -0.97 10.28
N ALA A 604 -39.08 0.16 9.80
CA ALA A 604 -37.97 0.18 8.84
C ALA A 604 -37.33 1.57 8.68
N LYS A 605 -36.01 1.59 8.45
CA LYS A 605 -35.26 2.78 8.03
C LYS A 605 -35.51 3.12 6.56
N VAL A 606 -35.50 4.42 6.26
CA VAL A 606 -35.64 4.94 4.90
C VAL A 606 -34.37 4.69 4.07
N ARG A 607 -34.56 4.43 2.77
CA ARG A 607 -33.47 4.31 1.80
C ARG A 607 -33.76 5.25 0.64
N LEU A 608 -32.94 6.30 0.52
CA LEU A 608 -33.19 7.41 -0.43
C LEU A 608 -33.44 6.91 -1.86
N PHE A 609 -32.57 6.05 -2.40
CA PHE A 609 -32.70 5.59 -3.78
C PHE A 609 -33.94 4.71 -4.02
N GLU A 610 -34.47 4.02 -3.01
CA GLU A 610 -35.76 3.31 -3.14
C GLU A 610 -36.90 4.32 -3.34
N VAL A 611 -36.89 5.40 -2.56
CA VAL A 611 -37.87 6.50 -2.65
C VAL A 611 -37.73 7.26 -3.96
N LEU A 612 -36.53 7.68 -4.34
CA LEU A 612 -36.32 8.44 -5.57
C LEU A 612 -36.62 7.62 -6.83
N LYS A 613 -36.30 6.32 -6.84
CA LYS A 613 -36.68 5.43 -7.94
C LYS A 613 -38.20 5.34 -8.10
N ALA A 614 -38.94 5.21 -7.00
CA ALA A 614 -40.39 5.19 -7.03
C ALA A 614 -41.00 6.54 -7.45
N MET A 615 -40.45 7.64 -6.93
CA MET A 615 -40.99 8.98 -7.10
C MET A 615 -40.66 9.60 -8.48
N LEU A 616 -39.48 9.32 -9.02
CA LEU A 616 -39.00 9.87 -10.30
C LEU A 616 -39.17 8.90 -11.48
N GLN A 617 -39.35 7.60 -11.20
CA GLN A 617 -39.38 6.52 -12.21
C GLN A 617 -38.12 6.44 -13.08
N LYS A 618 -36.97 6.79 -12.50
CA LYS A 618 -35.64 6.77 -13.12
C LYS A 618 -34.80 5.61 -12.59
N THR A 619 -33.78 5.20 -13.35
CA THR A 619 -32.79 4.22 -12.88
C THR A 619 -31.92 4.83 -11.77
N VAL A 620 -31.18 3.99 -11.05
CA VAL A 620 -30.28 4.48 -9.98
C VAL A 620 -29.17 5.33 -10.57
N GLU A 621 -28.66 4.96 -11.75
CA GLU A 621 -27.60 5.67 -12.47
C GLU A 621 -28.06 7.06 -12.91
N GLU A 622 -29.29 7.17 -13.43
CA GLU A 622 -29.89 8.46 -13.79
C GLU A 622 -30.05 9.34 -12.54
N ILE A 623 -30.54 8.79 -11.44
CA ILE A 623 -30.71 9.54 -10.18
C ILE A 623 -29.35 9.97 -9.61
N GLN A 624 -28.32 9.13 -9.67
CA GLN A 624 -26.97 9.47 -9.22
C GLN A 624 -26.32 10.57 -10.07
N SER A 625 -26.74 10.71 -11.33
CA SER A 625 -26.28 11.79 -12.20
C SER A 625 -26.95 13.13 -11.87
N SER A 626 -28.10 13.12 -11.20
CA SER A 626 -28.75 14.31 -10.66
C SER A 626 -27.93 14.94 -9.52
N GLY A 627 -28.01 16.27 -9.38
CA GLY A 627 -27.46 16.94 -8.21
C GLY A 627 -28.32 16.64 -6.97
N ILE A 628 -27.82 15.81 -6.06
CA ILE A 628 -28.49 15.48 -4.79
C ILE A 628 -27.70 16.05 -3.62
N LYS A 629 -28.40 16.74 -2.72
CA LYS A 629 -27.84 17.25 -1.46
C LYS A 629 -28.72 16.83 -0.30
N ARG A 630 -28.13 16.31 0.78
CA ARG A 630 -28.78 16.20 2.08
C ARG A 630 -28.60 17.52 2.82
N THR A 631 -29.70 18.24 2.97
CA THR A 631 -29.71 19.59 3.56
C THR A 631 -29.90 19.55 5.07
N GLY A 632 -30.50 18.49 5.63
CA GLY A 632 -30.80 18.40 7.05
C GLY A 632 -30.88 16.97 7.56
N LEU A 633 -30.58 16.81 8.84
CA LEU A 633 -30.79 15.60 9.62
C LEU A 633 -31.54 16.02 10.88
N TYR A 634 -32.48 15.19 11.35
CA TYR A 634 -33.30 15.48 12.52
C TYR A 634 -33.50 14.24 13.37
N GLY A 635 -33.57 14.44 14.68
CA GLY A 635 -34.08 13.42 15.60
C GLY A 635 -35.57 13.61 15.87
N TYR A 636 -36.35 12.54 15.74
CA TYR A 636 -37.78 12.57 16.03
C TYR A 636 -38.01 12.17 17.50
N ASN A 637 -38.24 13.16 18.36
CA ASN A 637 -38.76 12.90 19.70
C ASN A 637 -40.28 12.94 19.63
N LYS A 638 -40.99 11.96 20.23
CA LYS A 638 -42.48 11.89 20.27
C LYS A 638 -43.16 13.11 20.94
N VAL A 639 -42.38 14.13 21.33
CA VAL A 639 -42.78 15.39 21.98
C VAL A 639 -42.15 16.57 21.20
N ASN A 640 -42.60 16.83 19.96
CA ASN A 640 -42.45 18.07 19.17
C ASN A 640 -41.13 18.90 19.27
N GLN A 641 -39.99 18.30 19.59
CA GLN A 641 -38.70 19.01 19.62
C GLN A 641 -37.75 18.38 18.61
N ILE A 642 -37.45 19.17 17.58
CA ILE A 642 -36.34 18.94 16.66
C ILE A 642 -35.07 19.31 17.42
N CYS A 643 -34.25 18.33 17.79
CA CYS A 643 -32.90 18.56 18.32
C CYS A 643 -31.96 17.46 17.81
N ILE A 644 -30.80 17.87 17.29
CA ILE A 644 -29.62 17.02 17.11
C ILE A 644 -28.52 17.52 18.02
#